data_AF-A0A6U3C420-F1
#
_entry.id   AF-A0A6U3C420-F1
#
_cell.length_a   1.000
_cell.length_b   1.000
_cell.length_c   1.000
_cell.angle_alpha   90.00
_cell.angle_beta   90.00
_cell.angle_gamma   90.00
#
_symmetry.space_group_name_H-M   'P 1'
#
loop_
_entity.id
_entity.type
_entity.pdbx_description
1 polymer ?
#
loop_
_entity_poly.entity_id
_entity_poly.type
_entity_poly.pdbx_seq_one_letter_code
_entity_poly.pdbx_strand_id
1 'polypeptide(L)'
;PTQQSITNLPKEENQQRNWIGLFYPTYSKECYRSLSIAMSKAATATVLGFGGRAPPVVLEVVSQAVHQSGVKQVIPQRSSSIELALAKAPYRAFLEYTSSVAKEGNGDATESGKDLLVYCLPSSWAEYVATAATEAAKVRSVLLSFDTSATTVVAVYDSAQDKILGGADVLAALGGDVTAQQTLAMAALSALTALDQKAIPKMGVDDRDVAIVVGGGGREHAIAVALAKSPLVSKVLVSPGNGGTAKEGGKIENVVGGKQDNASIIALAKETKAKLVAVGPEAPLVDGIVDALAVECPDVLVFGPTQAAAELEASKAFSKDFLQEHGIPTAKYRNFTDVNEALAYVESLDIANDRQVIKASGLAAGKGVLLPTTKEETLLAVKEIMSDKAFGAAGDTCVVESFLTGPEASCFAFCDGKTAKLMPAAQDHKRALDNDEGLNTGGMGAYAPAPCVTPDLQEEIEAMCQKTVEKMAARGTPYIGLLYAGMMLTPNGPYVLEFNCRFGDPETQAVLQLLETDLYEVMTACCTGTLDQIDIRFRPNTAAATVVCAAKGYPEKYPKGMEITGLNEAGALEGVKVYHAGTKLDSSTTRCSGGRVIAVTGMGTTLKSALQVAYKGVEKIDFVDDSKPGESFMHRRTDIGKKAVQKKMRIGVLGSTRGTALIPVMEACADGSLNAEIVAVVSNKASAPILDKGRSLGKTVTVKAISAKGLTREQFDAECTSVLVAAGVEFVLLVGYMRILSVPFCRFWVGRCINVHPSLLPRHAGGMDLAVHQAVIDAREKESGCTIHQVTETVDGGPIVVQKRVSVAEGDTAESLKAKIQPLEGIAFVEAIQMFSKGEVISYADAGVSIDAGNKLVDLIKPFCKATRRAGCDADLGGFGGLFDISAAGYNASETVLIGATDGVGTKLRIAHSVKKHDTVGIDLVAMCVNDLIVAGGEPLFFLDYFATGHLELEEAASVVKGIAAGCEQAGCGLIGGETAEMPSMYAPGDYDLAGFSVGAVQKSAILPQNVQAGDVLLGLTSSGIHSNGFSLVRKLIEREGLSYSSPCPWDSSVSTIGESLLTPTKIYVKSCLPLLKQKIVKGMAHITGGGLLENLPRSLPAGVGAQITGHPPLPPVFKWLKEASGLDDTEMLRTFNCGIGMVLIVEKANVDKAVSLLKTHGEIEVIDLGHLVEGAKEVAVNGHLG
;
A
#
# COMPACT_ATOMS: atom_id res chain seq x y z
N PRO A 1 34.90 -51.96 -5.22
CA PRO A 1 35.15 -53.25 -5.91
C PRO A 1 34.37 -53.35 -7.22
N THR A 2 35.09 -53.16 -8.34
CA THR A 2 35.07 -53.99 -9.57
C THR A 2 33.91 -54.99 -9.83
N GLN A 3 33.49 -55.29 -11.07
CA GLN A 3 33.69 -54.73 -12.43
C GLN A 3 32.87 -55.62 -13.42
N GLN A 4 32.76 -55.19 -14.69
CA GLN A 4 32.29 -55.96 -15.88
C GLN A 4 30.75 -56.02 -16.06
N SER A 5 30.19 -55.93 -17.28
CA SER A 5 30.82 -55.92 -18.64
C SER A 5 30.16 -54.93 -19.60
N ILE A 6 30.96 -54.29 -20.47
CA ILE A 6 30.53 -53.53 -21.65
C ILE A 6 30.80 -54.40 -22.89
N THR A 7 29.87 -54.47 -23.86
CA THR A 7 30.08 -54.25 -25.32
C THR A 7 28.86 -54.67 -26.15
N ASN A 8 28.19 -53.71 -26.81
CA ASN A 8 28.13 -53.59 -28.27
C ASN A 8 27.22 -52.42 -28.72
N LEU A 9 27.74 -51.61 -29.64
CA LEU A 9 27.02 -50.57 -30.38
C LEU A 9 26.57 -51.15 -31.75
N PRO A 10 25.64 -50.50 -32.46
CA PRO A 10 26.07 -49.53 -33.48
C PRO A 10 25.58 -48.09 -33.24
N LYS A 11 26.25 -47.14 -33.89
CA LYS A 11 25.82 -45.74 -34.02
C LYS A 11 25.05 -45.57 -35.32
N GLU A 12 24.00 -44.74 -35.33
CA GLU A 12 23.80 -43.76 -36.41
C GLU A 12 22.93 -42.58 -35.93
N GLU A 13 22.93 -41.51 -36.72
CA GLU A 13 22.99 -40.11 -36.28
C GLU A 13 21.69 -39.43 -35.78
N ASN A 14 21.89 -38.45 -34.90
CA ASN A 14 21.19 -37.16 -34.79
C ASN A 14 19.67 -37.07 -35.07
N GLN A 15 18.87 -36.99 -34.00
CA GLN A 15 18.10 -35.77 -33.69
C GLN A 15 17.71 -35.71 -32.21
N GLN A 16 17.62 -34.50 -31.64
CA GLN A 16 17.44 -34.28 -30.20
C GLN A 16 15.97 -34.42 -29.76
N ARG A 17 15.74 -35.36 -28.84
CA ARG A 17 14.68 -35.42 -27.79
C ARG A 17 13.37 -34.64 -28.03
N ASN A 18 12.35 -35.36 -28.49
CA ASN A 18 10.93 -35.07 -28.25
C ASN A 18 10.38 -35.98 -27.14
N TRP A 19 9.76 -35.40 -26.10
CA TRP A 19 8.66 -35.92 -25.27
C TRP A 19 7.93 -34.63 -24.81
N ILE A 20 6.62 -34.41 -24.93
CA ILE A 20 5.46 -35.32 -24.87
C ILE A 20 4.38 -34.92 -25.91
N GLY A 21 3.77 -35.92 -26.56
CA GLY A 21 2.36 -35.94 -27.00
C GLY A 21 1.71 -37.18 -26.38
N LEU A 22 0.38 -37.39 -26.32
CA LEU A 22 -0.72 -37.01 -27.23
C LEU A 22 -2.09 -37.28 -26.54
N PHE A 23 -3.17 -36.91 -27.27
CA PHE A 23 -4.55 -37.45 -27.24
C PHE A 23 -5.62 -36.81 -26.32
N TYR A 24 -6.54 -36.11 -27.00
CA TYR A 24 -7.97 -36.02 -26.68
C TYR A 24 -8.77 -36.24 -27.99
N PRO A 25 -9.82 -37.08 -28.01
CA PRO A 25 -10.71 -37.21 -29.16
C PRO A 25 -12.03 -36.42 -29.03
N THR A 26 -12.39 -35.80 -30.16
CA THR A 26 -13.70 -35.34 -30.65
C THR A 26 -14.86 -36.35 -30.49
N TYR A 27 -16.18 -36.06 -30.57
CA TYR A 27 -17.01 -34.85 -30.77
C TYR A 27 -18.49 -35.20 -30.44
N SER A 28 -19.35 -34.20 -30.18
CA SER A 28 -20.69 -33.97 -30.81
C SER A 28 -21.83 -33.51 -29.86
N LYS A 29 -22.74 -32.70 -30.43
CA LYS A 29 -23.96 -32.14 -29.83
C LYS A 29 -25.19 -32.92 -30.32
N GLU A 30 -26.27 -33.01 -29.53
CA GLU A 30 -27.58 -32.39 -29.83
C GLU A 30 -28.74 -32.76 -28.86
N CYS A 31 -29.74 -31.86 -28.77
CA CYS A 31 -31.14 -32.07 -28.30
C CYS A 31 -31.52 -32.16 -26.79
N TYR A 32 -31.36 -31.04 -26.08
CA TYR A 32 -32.42 -30.21 -25.44
C TYR A 32 -33.71 -30.78 -24.75
N ARG A 33 -34.08 -30.06 -23.66
CA ARG A 33 -35.42 -29.84 -22.99
C ARG A 33 -35.95 -30.85 -21.95
N SER A 34 -35.99 -30.40 -20.69
CA SER A 34 -37.22 -30.08 -19.91
C SER A 34 -36.88 -29.26 -18.64
N LEU A 35 -37.81 -28.43 -18.14
CA LEU A 35 -37.54 -27.32 -17.20
C LEU A 35 -38.71 -27.13 -16.21
N SER A 36 -38.45 -26.57 -15.01
CA SER A 36 -39.43 -25.97 -14.04
C SER A 36 -40.26 -26.99 -13.20
N ILE A 37 -40.76 -26.78 -11.95
CA ILE A 37 -41.21 -25.63 -11.10
C ILE A 37 -40.89 -26.03 -9.61
N ALA A 38 -40.18 -25.27 -8.74
CA ALA A 38 -40.49 -23.99 -8.04
C ALA A 38 -41.55 -24.12 -6.89
N MET A 39 -41.54 -23.39 -5.75
CA MET A 39 -40.74 -22.23 -5.32
C MET A 39 -40.92 -21.87 -3.82
N SER A 40 -40.04 -20.98 -3.29
CA SER A 40 -40.13 -20.08 -2.10
C SER A 40 -39.02 -20.36 -1.07
N LYS A 41 -38.37 -19.41 -0.37
CA LYS A 41 -38.43 -17.92 -0.20
C LYS A 41 -36.99 -17.45 0.20
N ALA A 42 -36.58 -16.19 0.26
CA ALA A 42 -36.67 -15.08 -0.72
C ALA A 42 -35.45 -14.14 -0.53
N ALA A 43 -34.76 -13.78 -1.62
CA ALA A 43 -33.70 -12.76 -1.62
C ALA A 43 -34.06 -11.61 -2.56
N THR A 44 -33.69 -10.38 -2.19
CA THR A 44 -33.74 -9.19 -3.05
C THR A 44 -32.38 -8.94 -3.68
N ALA A 45 -32.37 -8.67 -4.98
CA ALA A 45 -31.18 -8.31 -5.75
C ALA A 45 -31.39 -6.96 -6.44
N THR A 46 -30.38 -6.09 -6.43
CA THR A 46 -30.44 -4.77 -7.06
C THR A 46 -29.92 -4.85 -8.49
N VAL A 47 -30.81 -4.83 -9.48
CA VAL A 47 -30.43 -4.83 -10.90
C VAL A 47 -30.16 -3.40 -11.37
N LEU A 48 -28.89 -3.08 -11.65
CA LEU A 48 -28.47 -1.79 -12.19
C LEU A 48 -28.77 -1.66 -13.69
N GLY A 49 -30.06 -1.48 -14.01
CA GLY A 49 -30.51 -0.81 -15.24
C GLY A 49 -30.89 -1.69 -16.44
N PHE A 50 -32.18 -1.64 -16.80
CA PHE A 50 -32.64 -1.75 -18.19
C PHE A 50 -33.69 -0.67 -18.47
N GLY A 51 -33.38 0.26 -19.37
CA GLY A 51 -34.27 1.31 -19.85
C GLY A 51 -34.65 1.12 -21.31
N GLY A 52 -35.48 0.13 -21.61
CA GLY A 52 -35.87 -0.25 -22.98
C GLY A 52 -36.31 -1.72 -23.03
N ARG A 53 -37.06 -2.13 -24.06
CA ARG A 53 -37.45 -3.55 -24.23
C ARG A 53 -36.21 -4.40 -24.46
N ALA A 54 -35.75 -5.11 -23.42
CA ALA A 54 -34.69 -6.09 -23.55
C ALA A 54 -35.07 -7.16 -24.61
N PRO A 55 -34.13 -7.62 -25.45
CA PRO A 55 -34.39 -8.69 -26.41
C PRO A 55 -34.96 -9.92 -25.69
N PRO A 56 -35.91 -10.67 -26.30
CA PRO A 56 -36.53 -11.83 -25.65
C PRO A 56 -35.52 -12.81 -25.06
N VAL A 57 -34.38 -13.03 -25.72
CA VAL A 57 -33.32 -13.93 -25.23
C VAL A 57 -32.63 -13.43 -23.94
N VAL A 58 -32.52 -12.12 -23.73
CA VAL A 58 -31.99 -11.54 -22.48
C VAL A 58 -33.02 -11.67 -21.36
N LEU A 59 -34.30 -11.46 -21.67
CA LEU A 59 -35.39 -11.74 -20.72
C LEU A 59 -35.51 -13.24 -20.42
N GLU A 60 -35.19 -14.12 -21.38
CA GLU A 60 -35.21 -15.57 -21.22
C GLU A 60 -34.01 -16.07 -20.41
N VAL A 61 -32.81 -15.48 -20.58
CA VAL A 61 -31.63 -15.73 -19.73
C VAL A 61 -31.81 -15.18 -18.32
N VAL A 62 -32.35 -13.95 -18.16
CA VAL A 62 -32.69 -13.41 -16.84
C VAL A 62 -33.81 -14.21 -16.19
N SER A 63 -34.81 -14.67 -16.95
CA SER A 63 -35.86 -15.57 -16.45
C SER A 63 -35.30 -16.94 -16.06
N GLN A 64 -34.37 -17.51 -16.83
CA GLN A 64 -33.67 -18.76 -16.47
C GLN A 64 -32.81 -18.57 -15.22
N ALA A 65 -32.08 -17.45 -15.08
CA ALA A 65 -31.32 -17.13 -13.88
C ALA A 65 -32.23 -16.88 -12.66
N VAL A 66 -33.37 -16.20 -12.83
CA VAL A 66 -34.42 -16.06 -11.81
C VAL A 66 -34.96 -17.43 -11.39
N HIS A 67 -35.15 -18.34 -12.35
CA HIS A 67 -35.73 -19.66 -12.13
C HIS A 67 -34.72 -20.70 -11.59
N GLN A 68 -33.42 -20.50 -11.83
CA GLN A 68 -32.31 -21.33 -11.32
C GLN A 68 -31.74 -20.80 -9.99
N SER A 69 -31.85 -19.49 -9.72
CA SER A 69 -31.23 -18.82 -8.56
C SER A 69 -32.23 -18.22 -7.54
N GLY A 70 -33.54 -18.37 -7.74
CA GLY A 70 -34.56 -18.16 -6.70
C GLY A 70 -34.97 -16.70 -6.40
N VAL A 71 -34.64 -15.74 -7.27
CA VAL A 71 -35.00 -14.31 -7.10
C VAL A 71 -36.52 -14.11 -7.25
N LYS A 72 -37.17 -13.41 -6.31
CA LYS A 72 -38.66 -13.34 -6.27
C LYS A 72 -39.32 -12.05 -6.76
N GLN A 73 -38.64 -10.90 -6.75
CA GLN A 73 -39.24 -9.63 -7.21
C GLN A 73 -38.17 -8.62 -7.64
N VAL A 74 -38.51 -7.78 -8.62
CA VAL A 74 -37.69 -6.64 -9.10
C VAL A 74 -38.48 -5.36 -8.83
N ILE A 75 -37.88 -4.37 -8.16
CA ILE A 75 -38.57 -3.14 -7.73
C ILE A 75 -37.83 -1.90 -8.27
N PRO A 76 -38.45 -1.12 -9.19
CA PRO A 76 -37.93 0.17 -9.63
C PRO A 76 -38.53 1.32 -8.80
N GLN A 77 -37.69 2.23 -8.28
CA GLN A 77 -38.13 3.50 -7.69
C GLN A 77 -38.03 4.67 -8.69
N ARG A 78 -38.60 5.83 -8.35
CA ARG A 78 -38.58 7.05 -9.18
C ARG A 78 -38.40 8.30 -8.33
N SER A 79 -37.47 9.17 -8.71
CA SER A 79 -37.34 10.53 -8.17
C SER A 79 -38.18 11.52 -9.00
N SER A 80 -38.77 12.52 -8.33
CA SER A 80 -39.69 13.50 -8.93
C SER A 80 -39.01 14.70 -9.59
N SER A 81 -37.70 14.89 -9.42
CA SER A 81 -36.94 16.03 -10.01
C SER A 81 -36.56 15.84 -11.49
N ILE A 82 -37.04 14.78 -12.15
CA ILE A 82 -36.63 14.39 -13.52
C ILE A 82 -37.70 14.71 -14.60
N GLU A 83 -38.80 15.40 -14.29
CA GLU A 83 -39.86 15.68 -15.29
C GLU A 83 -39.36 16.49 -16.51
N LEU A 84 -38.42 17.43 -16.32
CA LEU A 84 -37.92 18.27 -17.42
C LEU A 84 -36.90 17.57 -18.33
N ALA A 85 -36.12 16.62 -17.79
CA ALA A 85 -35.17 15.83 -18.57
C ALA A 85 -35.84 14.64 -19.31
N LEU A 86 -36.90 14.07 -18.73
CA LEU A 86 -37.66 12.97 -19.34
C LEU A 86 -38.49 13.38 -20.56
N ALA A 87 -38.78 14.68 -20.74
CA ALA A 87 -39.65 15.16 -21.81
C ALA A 87 -39.02 15.17 -23.23
N LYS A 88 -37.70 14.96 -23.36
CA LYS A 88 -36.98 15.10 -24.65
C LYS A 88 -35.97 14.00 -24.99
N ALA A 89 -35.68 13.05 -24.09
CA ALA A 89 -34.70 12.00 -24.32
C ALA A 89 -35.35 10.62 -24.53
N PRO A 90 -35.12 9.92 -25.65
CA PRO A 90 -35.62 8.57 -25.88
C PRO A 90 -34.76 7.55 -25.11
N TYR A 91 -35.04 7.43 -23.80
CA TYR A 91 -34.60 6.36 -22.88
C TYR A 91 -33.14 6.42 -22.35
N ARG A 92 -32.95 6.96 -21.13
CA ARG A 92 -32.21 6.35 -19.99
C ARG A 92 -32.21 7.31 -18.78
N ALA A 93 -32.22 6.75 -17.57
CA ALA A 93 -32.06 7.47 -16.30
C ALA A 93 -31.43 6.54 -15.25
N PHE A 94 -30.59 7.08 -14.38
CA PHE A 94 -29.99 6.37 -13.24
C PHE A 94 -30.75 6.68 -11.94
N LEU A 95 -30.70 5.77 -10.96
CA LEU A 95 -31.15 5.98 -9.59
C LEU A 95 -29.93 6.03 -8.66
N GLU A 96 -30.08 6.75 -7.56
CA GLU A 96 -29.05 7.04 -6.55
C GLU A 96 -29.64 6.77 -5.16
N TYR A 97 -28.80 6.45 -4.17
CA TYR A 97 -29.20 6.33 -2.77
C TYR A 97 -28.38 7.28 -1.90
N THR A 98 -29.07 8.09 -1.09
CA THR A 98 -28.48 8.94 -0.05
C THR A 98 -29.28 8.77 1.24
N SER A 99 -28.64 8.92 2.41
CA SER A 99 -29.37 8.90 3.69
C SER A 99 -28.83 9.88 4.74
N SER A 100 -29.60 10.94 4.97
CA SER A 100 -29.97 11.47 6.29
C SER A 100 -31.46 11.86 6.14
N VAL A 101 -32.34 11.81 7.14
CA VAL A 101 -32.30 12.40 8.49
C VAL A 101 -33.09 11.52 9.48
N ALA A 102 -32.94 11.80 10.79
CA ALA A 102 -33.35 10.98 11.93
C ALA A 102 -34.87 10.86 12.23
N LYS A 103 -35.20 9.79 12.99
CA LYS A 103 -36.32 9.58 13.94
C LYS A 103 -37.76 9.89 13.47
N GLU A 104 -38.55 8.84 13.26
CA GLU A 104 -39.63 8.42 14.17
C GLU A 104 -40.27 7.09 13.71
N GLY A 105 -40.59 6.18 14.65
CA GLY A 105 -41.45 5.01 14.40
C GLY A 105 -40.76 3.66 14.12
N ASN A 106 -41.11 2.66 14.93
CA ASN A 106 -40.84 1.21 14.86
C ASN A 106 -40.35 0.60 13.53
N GLY A 107 -39.30 -0.24 13.61
CA GLY A 107 -39.02 -1.30 12.64
C GLY A 107 -37.53 -1.56 12.43
N ASP A 108 -37.09 -2.80 12.65
CA ASP A 108 -35.69 -3.21 12.48
C ASP A 108 -35.19 -3.10 11.04
N ALA A 109 -33.88 -2.80 10.91
CA ALA A 109 -33.11 -3.09 9.72
C ALA A 109 -31.66 -3.43 10.11
N THR A 110 -31.19 -4.62 9.77
CA THR A 110 -30.03 -4.84 8.89
C THR A 110 -29.70 -6.33 8.76
N GLU A 111 -29.91 -6.89 7.56
CA GLU A 111 -28.93 -7.83 7.02
C GLU A 111 -28.89 -7.79 5.48
N SER A 112 -27.79 -8.30 4.91
CA SER A 112 -27.23 -7.89 3.62
C SER A 112 -27.48 -8.90 2.49
N GLY A 113 -27.96 -8.43 1.35
CA GLY A 113 -28.13 -9.23 0.13
C GLY A 113 -26.83 -9.53 -0.63
N LYS A 114 -26.92 -10.39 -1.64
CA LYS A 114 -25.85 -10.65 -2.62
C LYS A 114 -26.14 -9.89 -3.90
N ASP A 115 -25.16 -9.14 -4.40
CA ASP A 115 -25.28 -8.36 -5.63
C ASP A 115 -24.77 -9.12 -6.86
N LEU A 116 -25.50 -9.02 -7.97
CA LEU A 116 -25.15 -9.63 -9.27
C LEU A 116 -25.06 -8.53 -10.33
N LEU A 117 -23.86 -8.31 -10.87
CA LEU A 117 -23.59 -7.23 -11.82
C LEU A 117 -23.47 -7.80 -13.25
N VAL A 118 -24.58 -7.78 -13.99
CA VAL A 118 -24.66 -8.25 -15.38
C VAL A 118 -24.50 -7.08 -16.34
N TYR A 119 -23.47 -7.10 -17.18
CA TYR A 119 -23.23 -6.04 -18.16
C TYR A 119 -23.70 -6.44 -19.56
N CYS A 120 -24.82 -5.87 -20.01
CA CYS A 120 -25.30 -6.01 -21.38
C CYS A 120 -24.91 -4.79 -22.21
N LEU A 121 -24.13 -5.01 -23.27
CA LEU A 121 -23.89 -3.99 -24.28
C LEU A 121 -25.21 -3.58 -24.96
N PRO A 122 -25.47 -2.29 -25.20
CA PRO A 122 -26.58 -1.83 -26.03
C PRO A 122 -26.49 -2.45 -27.43
N SER A 123 -27.64 -2.57 -28.08
CA SER A 123 -27.86 -3.26 -29.37
C SER A 123 -26.81 -2.91 -30.43
N SER A 124 -25.83 -3.80 -30.59
CA SER A 124 -24.68 -3.71 -31.51
C SER A 124 -23.57 -2.71 -31.15
N TRP A 125 -22.37 -3.03 -31.65
CA TRP A 125 -21.15 -2.23 -31.64
C TRP A 125 -21.28 -0.83 -32.29
N ALA A 126 -22.40 -0.53 -32.96
CA ALA A 126 -22.69 0.81 -33.49
C ALA A 126 -23.43 1.71 -32.49
N GLU A 127 -24.25 1.14 -31.59
CA GLU A 127 -25.10 1.89 -30.65
C GLU A 127 -24.40 2.12 -29.31
N TYR A 128 -23.60 1.14 -28.82
CA TYR A 128 -22.68 1.34 -27.70
C TYR A 128 -21.68 2.47 -27.96
N VAL A 129 -21.15 2.52 -29.19
CA VAL A 129 -20.24 3.56 -29.68
C VAL A 129 -20.82 4.97 -29.57
N ALA A 130 -22.14 5.13 -29.68
CA ALA A 130 -22.81 6.42 -29.59
C ALA A 130 -23.10 6.86 -28.13
N THR A 131 -22.77 6.02 -27.13
CA THR A 131 -23.13 6.26 -25.71
C THR A 131 -21.99 6.00 -24.71
N ALA A 132 -20.88 5.38 -25.13
CA ALA A 132 -19.86 4.82 -24.23
C ALA A 132 -19.09 5.82 -23.35
N ALA A 133 -18.98 7.10 -23.71
CA ALA A 133 -18.10 8.05 -23.03
C ALA A 133 -18.41 8.29 -21.54
N THR A 134 -19.69 8.17 -21.15
CA THR A 134 -20.15 8.46 -19.78
C THR A 134 -20.46 7.18 -18.99
N GLU A 135 -20.81 6.08 -19.65
CA GLU A 135 -21.02 4.78 -18.99
C GLU A 135 -19.67 4.11 -18.63
N ALA A 136 -18.63 4.26 -19.44
CA ALA A 136 -17.31 3.67 -19.18
C ALA A 136 -16.68 4.14 -17.86
N ALA A 137 -16.72 5.46 -17.57
CA ALA A 137 -16.18 6.02 -16.33
C ALA A 137 -16.93 5.51 -15.07
N LYS A 138 -18.27 5.41 -15.12
CA LYS A 138 -19.07 4.85 -14.02
C LYS A 138 -18.82 3.35 -13.81
N VAL A 139 -18.70 2.57 -14.88
CA VAL A 139 -18.42 1.13 -14.77
C VAL A 139 -17.00 0.89 -14.25
N ARG A 140 -16.04 1.71 -14.67
CA ARG A 140 -14.67 1.73 -14.17
C ARG A 140 -14.62 2.09 -12.68
N SER A 141 -15.33 3.13 -12.23
CA SER A 141 -15.37 3.47 -10.80
C SER A 141 -16.05 2.39 -9.96
N VAL A 142 -17.17 1.82 -10.41
CA VAL A 142 -17.87 0.73 -9.72
C VAL A 142 -17.01 -0.52 -9.60
N LEU A 143 -16.32 -0.94 -10.67
CA LEU A 143 -15.42 -2.09 -10.64
C LEU A 143 -14.18 -1.89 -9.75
N LEU A 144 -13.79 -0.63 -9.50
CA LEU A 144 -12.65 -0.27 -8.64
C LEU A 144 -13.05 0.06 -7.20
N SER A 145 -14.33 0.35 -6.92
CA SER A 145 -14.84 0.67 -5.58
C SER A 145 -15.44 -0.53 -4.82
N PHE A 146 -15.54 -1.70 -5.44
CA PHE A 146 -15.99 -2.91 -4.77
C PHE A 146 -14.84 -3.62 -4.03
N ASP A 147 -15.00 -3.78 -2.72
CA ASP A 147 -14.23 -4.70 -1.89
C ASP A 147 -14.35 -6.12 -2.48
N THR A 148 -13.20 -6.74 -2.79
CA THR A 148 -13.13 -8.05 -3.45
C THR A 148 -13.47 -9.22 -2.53
N SER A 149 -13.77 -8.96 -1.24
CA SER A 149 -14.08 -10.00 -0.25
C SER A 149 -15.47 -10.65 -0.37
N ALA A 150 -16.34 -10.22 -1.32
CA ALA A 150 -17.68 -10.81 -1.50
C ALA A 150 -18.15 -11.01 -2.96
N THR A 151 -17.95 -12.22 -3.49
CA THR A 151 -18.87 -12.91 -4.44
C THR A 151 -19.39 -12.17 -5.71
N THR A 152 -18.61 -11.28 -6.33
CA THR A 152 -18.98 -10.66 -7.61
C THR A 152 -18.68 -11.55 -8.81
N VAL A 153 -19.71 -11.91 -9.61
CA VAL A 153 -19.56 -12.66 -10.86
C VAL A 153 -19.80 -11.75 -12.06
N VAL A 154 -18.77 -11.55 -12.89
CA VAL A 154 -18.86 -10.78 -14.14
C VAL A 154 -19.12 -11.72 -15.31
N ALA A 155 -20.16 -11.43 -16.10
CA ALA A 155 -20.49 -12.14 -17.34
C ALA A 155 -20.74 -11.14 -18.48
N VAL A 156 -20.17 -11.42 -19.66
CA VAL A 156 -20.28 -10.55 -20.85
C VAL A 156 -21.06 -11.28 -21.93
N TYR A 157 -22.14 -10.67 -22.42
CA TYR A 157 -22.96 -11.19 -23.51
C TYR A 157 -22.63 -10.47 -24.83
N ASP A 158 -22.11 -11.22 -25.82
CA ASP A 158 -21.85 -10.71 -27.16
C ASP A 158 -23.10 -10.89 -28.04
N SER A 159 -23.81 -9.78 -28.28
CA SER A 159 -25.03 -9.77 -29.10
C SER A 159 -24.80 -9.94 -30.60
N ALA A 160 -23.55 -9.88 -31.08
CA ALA A 160 -23.20 -10.11 -32.49
C ALA A 160 -22.86 -11.58 -32.76
N GLN A 161 -22.42 -12.31 -31.74
CA GLN A 161 -22.14 -13.76 -31.80
C GLN A 161 -23.22 -14.63 -31.14
N ASP A 162 -24.23 -14.01 -30.51
CA ASP A 162 -25.30 -14.67 -29.75
C ASP A 162 -24.73 -15.65 -28.68
N LYS A 163 -23.68 -15.20 -27.98
CA LYS A 163 -22.92 -16.05 -27.04
C LYS A 163 -22.56 -15.27 -25.77
N ILE A 164 -22.75 -15.93 -24.62
CA ILE A 164 -22.17 -15.50 -23.34
C ILE A 164 -20.69 -15.94 -23.29
N LEU A 165 -19.79 -15.00 -23.04
CA LEU A 165 -18.42 -15.28 -22.63
C LEU A 165 -18.45 -15.58 -21.12
N GLY A 166 -18.44 -16.88 -20.79
CA GLY A 166 -18.57 -17.34 -19.41
C GLY A 166 -17.25 -17.25 -18.63
N GLY A 167 -17.34 -16.88 -17.36
CA GLY A 167 -16.15 -16.69 -16.49
C GLY A 167 -15.27 -17.94 -16.33
N ALA A 168 -15.80 -19.14 -16.55
CA ALA A 168 -15.02 -20.38 -16.47
C ALA A 168 -13.92 -20.50 -17.54
N ASP A 169 -14.16 -20.05 -18.77
CA ASP A 169 -13.14 -20.06 -19.84
C ASP A 169 -12.05 -18.99 -19.60
N VAL A 170 -12.39 -17.91 -18.89
CA VAL A 170 -11.45 -16.87 -18.45
C VAL A 170 -10.60 -17.36 -17.27
N LEU A 171 -11.21 -18.03 -16.29
CA LEU A 171 -10.53 -18.57 -15.11
C LEU A 171 -9.65 -19.79 -15.44
N ALA A 172 -10.06 -20.67 -16.35
CA ALA A 172 -9.30 -21.86 -16.71
C ALA A 172 -7.99 -21.58 -17.46
N ALA A 173 -7.85 -20.39 -18.07
CA ALA A 173 -6.62 -19.97 -18.75
C ALA A 173 -5.57 -19.37 -17.80
N LEU A 174 -5.89 -19.16 -16.51
CA LEU A 174 -5.14 -18.33 -15.57
C LEU A 174 -4.76 -19.12 -14.31
N GLY A 175 -3.67 -19.89 -14.39
CA GLY A 175 -3.08 -20.52 -13.21
C GLY A 175 -2.87 -19.51 -12.07
N GLY A 176 -3.35 -19.85 -10.87
CA GLY A 176 -3.66 -18.89 -9.80
C GLY A 176 -2.47 -18.22 -9.12
N ASP A 177 -1.87 -17.25 -9.80
CA ASP A 177 -0.88 -16.31 -9.27
C ASP A 177 -1.52 -14.92 -9.08
N VAL A 178 -1.29 -14.27 -7.94
CA VAL A 178 -1.74 -12.90 -7.67
C VAL A 178 -1.11 -11.91 -8.66
N THR A 179 0.12 -12.18 -9.10
CA THR A 179 0.78 -11.44 -10.20
C THR A 179 0.02 -11.60 -11.51
N ALA A 180 -0.57 -12.78 -11.77
CA ALA A 180 -1.42 -13.01 -12.95
C ALA A 180 -2.80 -12.38 -12.80
N GLN A 181 -3.35 -12.27 -11.59
CA GLN A 181 -4.59 -11.51 -11.31
C GLN A 181 -4.39 -9.99 -11.46
N GLN A 182 -3.27 -9.45 -10.96
CA GLN A 182 -2.89 -8.05 -11.23
C GLN A 182 -2.59 -7.83 -12.71
N THR A 183 -1.94 -8.80 -13.39
CA THR A 183 -1.75 -8.76 -14.84
C THR A 183 -3.09 -8.84 -15.59
N LEU A 184 -4.08 -9.58 -15.10
CA LEU A 184 -5.42 -9.61 -15.68
C LEU A 184 -6.18 -8.31 -15.42
N ALA A 185 -6.11 -7.74 -14.21
CA ALA A 185 -6.71 -6.45 -13.91
C ALA A 185 -6.11 -5.35 -14.80
N MET A 186 -4.78 -5.32 -14.95
CA MET A 186 -4.07 -4.41 -15.86
C MET A 186 -4.32 -4.73 -17.33
N ALA A 187 -4.49 -6.00 -17.73
CA ALA A 187 -4.83 -6.38 -19.10
C ALA A 187 -6.30 -6.10 -19.43
N ALA A 188 -7.20 -6.15 -18.46
CA ALA A 188 -8.60 -5.75 -18.59
C ALA A 188 -8.72 -4.23 -18.61
N LEU A 189 -7.96 -3.50 -17.78
CA LEU A 189 -7.83 -2.04 -17.87
C LEU A 189 -7.22 -1.63 -19.21
N SER A 190 -6.21 -2.36 -19.69
CA SER A 190 -5.57 -2.14 -20.99
C SER A 190 -6.48 -2.53 -22.17
N ALA A 191 -7.33 -3.55 -22.01
CA ALA A 191 -8.33 -3.94 -23.00
C ALA A 191 -9.50 -2.96 -23.05
N LEU A 192 -9.96 -2.45 -21.90
CA LEU A 192 -10.91 -1.33 -21.81
C LEU A 192 -10.29 -0.07 -22.42
N THR A 193 -9.06 0.29 -22.05
CA THR A 193 -8.32 1.41 -22.67
C THR A 193 -8.14 1.21 -24.18
N ALA A 194 -7.94 -0.03 -24.66
CA ALA A 194 -7.85 -0.35 -26.08
C ALA A 194 -9.22 -0.39 -26.78
N LEU A 195 -10.32 -0.60 -26.04
CA LEU A 195 -11.69 -0.47 -26.53
C LEU A 195 -12.10 1.00 -26.57
N ASP A 196 -11.73 1.81 -25.58
CA ASP A 196 -11.84 3.27 -25.58
C ASP A 196 -11.05 3.83 -26.77
N GLN A 197 -9.79 3.45 -26.96
CA GLN A 197 -8.99 3.79 -28.16
C GLN A 197 -9.61 3.33 -29.49
N LYS A 198 -10.54 2.36 -29.49
CA LYS A 198 -11.32 1.93 -30.68
C LYS A 198 -12.73 2.55 -30.77
N ALA A 199 -13.25 3.11 -29.68
CA ALA A 199 -14.52 3.81 -29.61
C ALA A 199 -14.34 5.32 -29.84
N ILE A 200 -13.25 5.92 -29.35
CA ILE A 200 -12.84 7.30 -29.56
C ILE A 200 -12.92 7.72 -31.04
N PRO A 201 -12.41 6.96 -32.04
CA PRO A 201 -12.52 7.32 -33.46
C PRO A 201 -13.95 7.31 -34.02
N LYS A 202 -14.93 6.84 -33.23
CA LYS A 202 -16.33 6.69 -33.62
C LYS A 202 -17.29 7.56 -32.81
N MET A 203 -16.88 8.09 -31.65
CA MET A 203 -17.50 9.29 -31.08
C MET A 203 -17.37 10.43 -32.10
N GLY A 204 -18.44 11.20 -32.30
CA GLY A 204 -18.34 12.41 -33.12
C GLY A 204 -17.27 13.33 -32.56
N VAL A 205 -16.60 14.08 -33.44
CA VAL A 205 -15.67 15.15 -32.98
C VAL A 205 -16.43 16.20 -32.15
N ASP A 206 -17.73 16.35 -32.43
CA ASP A 206 -18.66 17.25 -31.75
C ASP A 206 -19.13 16.77 -30.37
N ASP A 207 -18.91 15.50 -30.00
CA ASP A 207 -19.34 14.89 -28.72
C ASP A 207 -18.24 14.94 -27.63
N ARG A 208 -17.20 15.76 -27.81
CA ARG A 208 -16.00 15.79 -26.96
C ARG A 208 -15.69 17.20 -26.47
N ASP A 209 -15.30 17.30 -25.20
CA ASP A 209 -15.21 18.56 -24.47
C ASP A 209 -14.09 19.49 -24.95
N VAL A 210 -14.38 20.78 -25.00
CA VAL A 210 -13.37 21.83 -25.18
C VAL A 210 -12.90 22.29 -23.80
N ALA A 211 -11.58 22.29 -23.58
CA ALA A 211 -10.95 22.82 -22.37
C ALA A 211 -10.21 24.14 -22.68
N ILE A 212 -10.29 25.11 -21.78
CA ILE A 212 -9.51 26.36 -21.84
C ILE A 212 -8.41 26.31 -20.78
N VAL A 213 -7.19 26.69 -21.14
CA VAL A 213 -6.07 26.93 -20.21
C VAL A 213 -5.74 28.41 -20.22
N VAL A 214 -5.92 29.07 -19.08
CA VAL A 214 -5.60 30.49 -18.91
C VAL A 214 -4.13 30.65 -18.58
N GLY A 215 -3.38 31.37 -19.41
CA GLY A 215 -1.96 31.68 -19.21
C GLY A 215 -1.09 31.52 -20.47
N GLY A 216 0.23 31.39 -20.28
CA GLY A 216 1.22 31.32 -21.36
C GLY A 216 2.65 30.98 -20.94
N GLY A 217 2.87 30.53 -19.70
CA GLY A 217 4.14 30.05 -19.17
C GLY A 217 4.42 28.57 -19.47
N GLY A 218 5.47 28.03 -18.85
CA GLY A 218 5.89 26.64 -19.03
C GLY A 218 4.93 25.67 -18.36
N ARG A 219 4.39 26.07 -17.21
CA ARG A 219 3.28 25.40 -16.51
C ARG A 219 2.04 25.26 -17.37
N GLU A 220 1.57 26.34 -18.01
CA GLU A 220 0.36 26.25 -18.84
C GLU A 220 0.56 25.36 -20.06
N HIS A 221 1.77 25.33 -20.63
CA HIS A 221 2.12 24.36 -21.65
C HIS A 221 2.10 22.92 -21.09
N ALA A 222 2.61 22.68 -19.87
CA ALA A 222 2.53 21.37 -19.23
C ALA A 222 1.08 20.91 -18.94
N ILE A 223 0.22 21.82 -18.46
CA ILE A 223 -1.22 21.57 -18.25
C ILE A 223 -1.89 21.27 -19.60
N ALA A 224 -1.63 22.07 -20.64
CA ALA A 224 -2.23 21.85 -21.96
C ALA A 224 -1.83 20.51 -22.59
N VAL A 225 -0.55 20.12 -22.46
CA VAL A 225 -0.03 18.81 -22.89
C VAL A 225 -0.67 17.67 -22.09
N ALA A 226 -0.90 17.84 -20.79
CA ALA A 226 -1.56 16.82 -19.98
C ALA A 226 -3.05 16.68 -20.35
N LEU A 227 -3.79 17.78 -20.48
CA LEU A 227 -5.20 17.77 -20.90
C LEU A 227 -5.39 17.22 -22.33
N ALA A 228 -4.46 17.50 -23.25
CA ALA A 228 -4.54 17.00 -24.63
C ALA A 228 -4.37 15.47 -24.74
N LYS A 229 -3.77 14.81 -23.74
CA LYS A 229 -3.73 13.34 -23.65
C LYS A 229 -5.10 12.73 -23.37
N SER A 230 -5.98 13.47 -22.66
CA SER A 230 -7.32 12.98 -22.31
C SER A 230 -8.09 12.56 -23.55
N PRO A 231 -8.73 11.37 -23.58
CA PRO A 231 -9.58 10.97 -24.69
C PRO A 231 -10.86 11.80 -24.80
N LEU A 232 -11.36 12.32 -23.66
CA LEU A 232 -12.62 13.06 -23.54
C LEU A 232 -12.54 14.46 -24.14
N VAL A 233 -11.35 15.06 -24.15
CA VAL A 233 -11.10 16.39 -24.71
C VAL A 233 -11.02 16.33 -26.23
N SER A 234 -11.77 17.18 -26.94
CA SER A 234 -11.59 17.45 -28.38
C SER A 234 -10.45 18.44 -28.61
N LYS A 235 -10.42 19.50 -27.81
CA LYS A 235 -9.62 20.70 -28.05
C LYS A 235 -9.16 21.36 -26.75
N VAL A 236 -7.92 21.83 -26.72
CA VAL A 236 -7.34 22.62 -25.63
C VAL A 236 -6.97 24.00 -26.15
N LEU A 237 -7.71 25.01 -25.71
CA LEU A 237 -7.54 26.41 -26.08
C LEU A 237 -6.68 27.12 -25.05
N VAL A 238 -5.49 27.59 -25.42
CA VAL A 238 -4.59 28.30 -24.50
C VAL A 238 -4.67 29.81 -24.76
N SER A 239 -5.00 30.60 -23.73
CA SER A 239 -5.18 32.06 -23.86
C SER A 239 -4.23 32.83 -22.95
N PRO A 240 -3.26 33.60 -23.50
CA PRO A 240 -2.86 33.72 -24.91
C PRO A 240 -2.01 32.53 -25.43
N GLY A 241 -1.53 31.65 -24.54
CA GLY A 241 -0.52 30.64 -24.88
C GLY A 241 0.84 31.25 -25.25
N ASN A 242 1.70 30.44 -25.86
CA ASN A 242 3.04 30.83 -26.29
C ASN A 242 3.45 30.13 -27.60
N GLY A 243 4.69 30.37 -28.06
CA GLY A 243 5.22 29.78 -29.30
C GLY A 243 5.33 28.25 -29.31
N GLY A 244 5.29 27.60 -28.14
CA GLY A 244 5.25 26.14 -28.03
C GLY A 244 3.84 25.59 -28.13
N THR A 245 2.88 26.13 -27.37
CA THR A 245 1.47 25.70 -27.48
C THR A 245 0.86 25.98 -28.86
N ALA A 246 1.41 26.93 -29.63
CA ALA A 246 1.07 27.16 -31.04
C ALA A 246 1.65 26.10 -32.01
N LYS A 247 2.68 25.32 -31.59
CA LYS A 247 3.42 24.35 -32.43
C LYS A 247 3.25 22.89 -31.99
N GLU A 248 2.86 22.66 -30.74
CA GLU A 248 2.68 21.33 -30.13
C GLU A 248 1.69 20.47 -30.94
N GLY A 249 0.67 21.10 -31.52
CA GLY A 249 -0.28 20.48 -32.43
C GLY A 249 -1.27 19.53 -31.74
N GLY A 250 -1.77 18.56 -32.51
CA GLY A 250 -2.79 17.63 -32.02
C GLY A 250 -4.08 18.35 -31.65
N LYS A 251 -4.35 18.47 -30.34
CA LYS A 251 -5.56 19.10 -29.79
C LYS A 251 -5.33 20.54 -29.31
N ILE A 252 -4.09 21.01 -29.25
CA ILE A 252 -3.72 22.26 -28.59
C ILE A 252 -3.63 23.39 -29.63
N GLU A 253 -4.25 24.53 -29.33
CA GLU A 253 -4.06 25.76 -30.09
C GLU A 253 -4.04 27.00 -29.18
N ASN A 254 -3.46 28.09 -29.68
CA ASN A 254 -3.55 29.39 -29.02
C ASN A 254 -4.78 30.16 -29.51
N VAL A 255 -5.43 30.87 -28.60
CA VAL A 255 -6.54 31.77 -28.93
C VAL A 255 -6.02 32.98 -29.69
N VAL A 256 -6.58 33.25 -30.87
CA VAL A 256 -6.16 34.37 -31.74
C VAL A 256 -6.48 35.70 -31.04
N GLY A 257 -5.44 36.48 -30.75
CA GLY A 257 -5.59 37.73 -29.98
C GLY A 257 -5.98 37.51 -28.51
N GLY A 258 -5.84 36.29 -27.99
CA GLY A 258 -6.21 35.91 -26.63
C GLY A 258 -5.56 36.78 -25.55
N LYS A 259 -6.25 36.88 -24.42
CA LYS A 259 -5.83 37.61 -23.22
C LYS A 259 -6.12 36.79 -21.97
N GLN A 260 -5.59 37.22 -20.83
CA GLN A 260 -5.75 36.55 -19.54
C GLN A 260 -6.83 37.22 -18.65
N ASP A 261 -7.44 38.32 -19.10
CA ASP A 261 -8.49 39.02 -18.34
C ASP A 261 -9.83 38.28 -18.33
N ASN A 262 -10.56 38.41 -17.22
CA ASN A 262 -11.81 37.69 -16.97
C ASN A 262 -12.83 37.88 -18.11
N ALA A 263 -13.00 39.12 -18.61
CA ALA A 263 -13.95 39.43 -19.67
C ALA A 263 -13.66 38.65 -20.97
N SER A 264 -12.37 38.58 -21.35
CA SER A 264 -11.94 37.82 -22.53
C SER A 264 -12.10 36.31 -22.36
N ILE A 265 -11.82 35.76 -21.16
CA ILE A 265 -11.99 34.32 -20.89
C ILE A 265 -13.48 33.94 -20.81
N ILE A 266 -14.34 34.78 -20.22
CA ILE A 266 -15.80 34.57 -20.18
C ILE A 266 -16.38 34.58 -21.60
N ALA A 267 -15.97 35.54 -22.44
CA ALA A 267 -16.40 35.60 -23.84
C ALA A 267 -15.98 34.34 -24.61
N LEU A 268 -14.72 33.91 -24.44
CA LEU A 268 -14.19 32.69 -25.05
C LEU A 268 -14.95 31.43 -24.60
N ALA A 269 -15.23 31.30 -23.29
CA ALA A 269 -15.97 30.16 -22.75
C ALA A 269 -17.39 30.07 -23.33
N LYS A 270 -18.07 31.22 -23.50
CA LYS A 270 -19.41 31.29 -24.15
C LYS A 270 -19.36 30.98 -25.63
N GLU A 271 -18.40 31.52 -26.37
CA GLU A 271 -18.22 31.30 -27.81
C GLU A 271 -17.94 29.82 -28.12
N THR A 272 -17.05 29.21 -27.34
CA THR A 272 -16.52 27.86 -27.60
C THR A 272 -17.28 26.75 -26.89
N LYS A 273 -18.22 27.11 -25.99
CA LYS A 273 -18.95 26.20 -25.09
C LYS A 273 -17.99 25.29 -24.31
N ALA A 274 -16.88 25.84 -23.84
CA ALA A 274 -15.86 25.09 -23.12
C ALA A 274 -16.45 24.44 -21.86
N LYS A 275 -16.13 23.16 -21.62
CA LYS A 275 -16.64 22.44 -20.44
C LYS A 275 -15.77 22.65 -19.20
N LEU A 276 -14.48 22.92 -19.40
CA LEU A 276 -13.49 23.14 -18.34
C LEU A 276 -12.66 24.39 -18.62
N VAL A 277 -12.44 25.21 -17.61
CA VAL A 277 -11.44 26.30 -17.59
C VAL A 277 -10.42 26.00 -16.50
N ALA A 278 -9.17 25.74 -16.87
CA ALA A 278 -8.05 25.56 -15.94
C ALA A 278 -7.25 26.85 -15.83
N VAL A 279 -7.17 27.43 -14.64
CA VAL A 279 -6.48 28.71 -14.41
C VAL A 279 -5.03 28.44 -13.96
N GLY A 280 -4.06 28.86 -14.77
CA GLY A 280 -2.63 28.67 -14.48
C GLY A 280 -1.99 29.75 -13.58
N PRO A 281 -2.10 31.05 -13.92
CA PRO A 281 -1.54 32.13 -13.11
C PRO A 281 -2.46 32.54 -11.95
N GLU A 282 -1.85 33.18 -10.96
CA GLU A 282 -2.48 33.64 -9.73
C GLU A 282 -3.39 34.87 -9.93
N ALA A 283 -3.02 35.78 -10.85
CA ALA A 283 -3.71 37.06 -10.96
C ALA A 283 -5.21 36.93 -11.33
N PRO A 284 -5.63 36.10 -12.31
CA PRO A 284 -7.06 35.91 -12.59
C PRO A 284 -7.85 35.30 -11.43
N LEU A 285 -7.23 34.47 -10.58
CA LEU A 285 -7.88 33.91 -9.38
C LEU A 285 -8.18 35.03 -8.37
N VAL A 286 -7.19 35.88 -8.11
CA VAL A 286 -7.33 37.04 -7.21
C VAL A 286 -8.27 38.11 -7.79
N ASP A 287 -8.34 38.24 -9.11
CA ASP A 287 -9.32 39.08 -9.82
C ASP A 287 -10.73 38.43 -9.89
N GLY A 288 -10.94 37.25 -9.30
CA GLY A 288 -12.27 36.60 -9.21
C GLY A 288 -12.79 35.99 -10.50
N ILE A 289 -11.91 35.45 -11.36
CA ILE A 289 -12.31 34.80 -12.62
C ILE A 289 -13.28 33.63 -12.40
N VAL A 290 -13.10 32.89 -11.30
CA VAL A 290 -13.90 31.70 -10.94
C VAL A 290 -15.33 32.12 -10.60
N ASP A 291 -15.47 33.13 -9.73
CA ASP A 291 -16.74 33.71 -9.33
C ASP A 291 -17.49 34.31 -10.52
N ALA A 292 -16.78 35.03 -11.39
CA ALA A 292 -17.35 35.62 -12.59
C ALA A 292 -17.81 34.57 -13.62
N LEU A 293 -17.05 33.49 -13.83
CA LEU A 293 -17.45 32.37 -14.68
C LEU A 293 -18.63 31.59 -14.09
N ALA A 294 -18.70 31.40 -12.77
CA ALA A 294 -19.84 30.73 -12.13
C ALA A 294 -21.17 31.47 -12.35
N VAL A 295 -21.15 32.80 -12.43
CA VAL A 295 -22.33 33.65 -12.72
C VAL A 295 -22.64 33.69 -14.22
N GLU A 296 -21.64 33.94 -15.06
CA GLU A 296 -21.83 34.19 -16.50
C GLU A 296 -21.94 32.91 -17.34
N CYS A 297 -21.39 31.80 -16.85
CA CYS A 297 -21.18 30.53 -17.56
C CYS A 297 -21.40 29.31 -16.63
N PRO A 298 -22.59 29.13 -16.00
CA PRO A 298 -22.79 28.17 -14.91
C PRO A 298 -22.59 26.68 -15.30
N ASP A 299 -22.63 26.33 -16.59
CA ASP A 299 -22.38 24.97 -17.07
C ASP A 299 -20.89 24.62 -17.19
N VAL A 300 -20.00 25.60 -16.98
CA VAL A 300 -18.53 25.50 -17.16
C VAL A 300 -17.87 25.19 -15.83
N LEU A 301 -17.13 24.08 -15.78
CA LEU A 301 -16.30 23.74 -14.62
C LEU A 301 -15.06 24.62 -14.61
N VAL A 302 -14.68 25.17 -13.45
CA VAL A 302 -13.51 26.04 -13.33
C VAL A 302 -12.55 25.46 -12.30
N PHE A 303 -11.40 24.97 -12.78
CA PHE A 303 -10.35 24.46 -11.92
C PHE A 303 -9.48 25.62 -11.42
N GLY A 304 -9.82 26.08 -10.21
CA GLY A 304 -9.14 27.13 -9.47
C GLY A 304 -10.03 27.63 -8.31
N PRO A 305 -9.43 28.20 -7.24
CA PRO A 305 -10.20 28.70 -6.11
C PRO A 305 -10.94 30.02 -6.44
N THR A 306 -12.06 30.25 -5.76
CA THR A 306 -12.77 31.55 -5.76
C THR A 306 -11.87 32.66 -5.24
N GLN A 307 -12.20 33.93 -5.51
CA GLN A 307 -11.46 35.09 -5.00
C GLN A 307 -11.23 35.02 -3.48
N ALA A 308 -12.25 34.61 -2.72
CA ALA A 308 -12.18 34.47 -1.27
C ALA A 308 -11.31 33.29 -0.82
N ALA A 309 -11.27 32.19 -1.57
CA ALA A 309 -10.37 31.07 -1.27
C ALA A 309 -8.92 31.34 -1.73
N ALA A 310 -8.73 32.16 -2.76
CA ALA A 310 -7.44 32.61 -3.26
C ALA A 310 -6.71 33.58 -2.31
N GLU A 311 -7.38 34.08 -1.26
CA GLU A 311 -6.79 34.94 -0.23
C GLU A 311 -5.57 34.27 0.47
N LEU A 312 -5.51 32.94 0.50
CA LEU A 312 -4.37 32.15 0.98
C LEU A 312 -3.03 32.46 0.27
N GLU A 313 -3.04 32.84 -1.01
CA GLU A 313 -1.86 33.37 -1.76
C GLU A 313 -1.87 34.91 -1.79
N ALA A 314 -3.05 35.53 -1.95
CA ALA A 314 -3.17 36.97 -2.16
C ALA A 314 -2.73 37.81 -0.96
N SER A 315 -2.87 37.29 0.26
CA SER A 315 -2.53 37.96 1.52
C SER A 315 -1.76 37.02 2.45
N LYS A 316 -0.44 37.22 2.58
CA LYS A 316 0.37 36.42 3.52
C LYS A 316 -0.04 36.65 4.96
N ALA A 317 -0.51 37.85 5.30
CA ALA A 317 -1.06 38.14 6.62
C ALA A 317 -2.24 37.22 6.94
N PHE A 318 -3.24 37.14 6.03
CA PHE A 318 -4.37 36.22 6.14
C PHE A 318 -3.92 34.76 6.22
N SER A 319 -3.01 34.36 5.33
CA SER A 319 -2.47 32.99 5.25
C SER A 319 -1.87 32.55 6.60
N LYS A 320 -1.11 33.43 7.26
CA LYS A 320 -0.52 33.17 8.59
C LYS A 320 -1.56 33.17 9.71
N ASP A 321 -2.49 34.13 9.70
CA ASP A 321 -3.58 34.20 10.68
C ASP A 321 -4.44 32.92 10.64
N PHE A 322 -4.79 32.45 9.44
CA PHE A 322 -5.50 31.19 9.19
C PHE A 322 -4.71 29.96 9.70
N LEU A 323 -3.41 29.87 9.36
CA LEU A 323 -2.54 28.77 9.81
C LEU A 323 -2.47 28.71 11.34
N GLN A 324 -2.34 29.86 12.01
CA GLN A 324 -2.26 29.94 13.47
C GLN A 324 -3.62 29.65 14.13
N GLU A 325 -4.72 30.23 13.65
CA GLU A 325 -6.08 30.02 14.18
C GLU A 325 -6.46 28.53 14.20
N HIS A 326 -6.01 27.79 13.21
CA HIS A 326 -6.34 26.37 13.06
C HIS A 326 -5.24 25.41 13.54
N GLY A 327 -4.13 25.92 14.09
CA GLY A 327 -3.02 25.12 14.60
C GLY A 327 -2.39 24.26 13.51
N ILE A 328 -2.04 24.86 12.38
CA ILE A 328 -1.27 24.25 11.29
C ILE A 328 0.16 24.82 11.40
N PRO A 329 1.21 23.98 11.52
CA PRO A 329 2.57 24.45 11.75
C PRO A 329 3.05 25.49 10.73
N THR A 330 3.47 26.67 11.22
CA THR A 330 4.08 27.74 10.44
C THR A 330 5.09 28.52 11.28
N ALA A 331 5.96 29.31 10.65
CA ALA A 331 6.90 30.18 11.34
C ALA A 331 6.17 31.11 12.32
N LYS A 332 6.75 31.34 13.51
CA LYS A 332 6.27 32.40 14.41
C LYS A 332 6.28 33.72 13.65
N TYR A 333 5.22 34.51 13.75
CA TYR A 333 5.10 35.75 12.99
C TYR A 333 4.33 36.82 13.76
N ARG A 334 4.35 38.05 13.24
CA ARG A 334 3.42 39.11 13.59
C ARG A 334 3.16 40.01 12.38
N ASN A 335 1.89 40.37 12.19
CA ASN A 335 1.42 41.27 11.14
C ASN A 335 1.42 42.73 11.64
N PHE A 336 1.77 43.68 10.76
CA PHE A 336 1.82 45.11 11.06
C PHE A 336 1.25 45.98 9.94
N THR A 337 0.44 46.96 10.31
CA THR A 337 -0.08 48.03 9.42
C THR A 337 0.49 49.41 9.74
N ASP A 338 1.03 49.61 10.95
CA ASP A 338 1.80 50.81 11.32
C ASP A 338 3.31 50.51 11.32
N VAL A 339 4.09 51.36 10.66
CA VAL A 339 5.54 51.17 10.51
C VAL A 339 6.31 51.42 11.81
N ASN A 340 5.83 52.31 12.68
CA ASN A 340 6.49 52.58 13.96
C ASN A 340 6.30 51.41 14.92
N GLU A 341 5.12 50.77 14.91
CA GLU A 341 4.90 49.52 15.66
C GLU A 341 5.78 48.38 15.16
N ALA A 342 5.94 48.24 13.83
CA ALA A 342 6.82 47.24 13.23
C ALA A 342 8.30 47.47 13.62
N LEU A 343 8.77 48.72 13.55
CA LEU A 343 10.14 49.09 13.94
C LEU A 343 10.37 48.87 15.45
N ALA A 344 9.45 49.29 16.31
CA ALA A 344 9.54 49.08 17.75
C ALA A 344 9.54 47.58 18.13
N TYR A 345 8.78 46.75 17.40
CA TYR A 345 8.84 45.29 17.57
C TYR A 345 10.22 44.75 17.19
N VAL A 346 10.76 45.10 16.01
CA VAL A 346 12.09 44.67 15.56
C VAL A 346 13.20 45.14 16.52
N GLU A 347 13.09 46.34 17.08
CA GLU A 347 14.01 46.82 18.13
C GLU A 347 13.96 45.95 19.39
N SER A 348 12.79 45.46 19.80
CA SER A 348 12.60 44.62 20.98
C SER A 348 13.13 43.18 20.84
N LEU A 349 13.36 42.69 19.62
CA LEU A 349 13.80 41.32 19.35
C LEU A 349 15.30 41.10 19.59
N ASP A 350 15.67 39.92 20.11
CA ASP A 350 17.07 39.47 20.20
C ASP A 350 17.52 38.77 18.90
N ILE A 351 17.80 39.59 17.89
CA ILE A 351 18.15 39.14 16.52
C ILE A 351 19.49 38.34 16.48
N ALA A 352 20.31 38.40 17.53
CA ALA A 352 21.50 37.55 17.63
C ALA A 352 21.14 36.06 17.84
N ASN A 353 19.95 35.77 18.36
CA ASN A 353 19.46 34.41 18.63
C ASN A 353 18.21 34.03 17.81
N ASP A 354 17.42 35.01 17.32
CA ASP A 354 16.21 34.79 16.51
C ASP A 354 16.23 35.70 15.26
N ARG A 355 16.85 35.21 14.17
CA ARG A 355 16.91 35.92 12.87
C ARG A 355 15.50 36.05 12.29
N GLN A 356 15.19 37.19 11.66
CA GLN A 356 13.87 37.47 11.11
C GLN A 356 13.85 37.45 9.57
N VAL A 357 12.65 37.24 9.01
CA VAL A 357 12.28 37.35 7.61
C VAL A 357 11.19 38.40 7.49
N ILE A 358 11.31 39.32 6.54
CA ILE A 358 10.36 40.43 6.38
C ILE A 358 9.66 40.27 5.03
N LYS A 359 8.32 40.18 5.04
CA LYS A 359 7.52 39.96 3.84
C LYS A 359 6.49 41.08 3.66
N ALA A 360 6.28 41.48 2.41
CA ALA A 360 5.10 42.23 2.00
C ALA A 360 3.90 41.28 1.94
N SER A 361 2.74 41.66 2.50
CA SER A 361 1.57 40.78 2.57
C SER A 361 1.05 40.43 1.18
N GLY A 362 0.88 41.43 0.31
CA GLY A 362 0.27 41.27 -1.01
C GLY A 362 1.12 40.56 -2.07
N LEU A 363 0.57 40.43 -3.28
CA LEU A 363 1.25 39.87 -4.45
C LEU A 363 2.41 40.76 -4.93
N ALA A 364 3.62 40.42 -4.50
CA ALA A 364 4.86 41.10 -4.88
C ALA A 364 5.73 40.29 -5.87
N ALA A 365 5.12 39.37 -6.65
CA ALA A 365 5.77 38.51 -7.65
C ALA A 365 7.08 37.83 -7.15
N GLY A 366 7.06 37.31 -5.92
CA GLY A 366 8.22 36.66 -5.28
C GLY A 366 9.36 37.60 -4.84
N LYS A 367 9.26 38.92 -5.08
CA LYS A 367 10.30 39.91 -4.72
C LYS A 367 10.12 40.54 -3.35
N GLY A 368 8.89 40.59 -2.84
CA GLY A 368 8.55 41.15 -1.52
C GLY A 368 8.89 40.25 -0.34
N VAL A 369 10.01 39.52 -0.39
CA VAL A 369 10.53 38.67 0.71
C VAL A 369 11.99 39.01 0.91
N LEU A 370 12.29 39.65 2.04
CA LEU A 370 13.62 40.12 2.42
C LEU A 370 14.16 39.24 3.55
N LEU A 371 15.44 38.84 3.43
CA LEU A 371 16.11 37.91 4.34
C LEU A 371 17.28 38.61 5.08
N PRO A 372 17.01 39.64 5.91
CA PRO A 372 18.05 40.38 6.62
C PRO A 372 18.88 39.45 7.51
N THR A 373 20.14 39.81 7.74
CA THR A 373 21.09 39.10 8.61
C THR A 373 21.42 39.86 9.89
N THR A 374 21.18 41.17 9.91
CA THR A 374 21.42 42.06 11.06
C THR A 374 20.14 42.79 11.50
N LYS A 375 20.15 43.39 12.70
CA LYS A 375 19.02 44.20 13.19
C LYS A 375 18.82 45.43 12.31
N GLU A 376 19.91 46.06 11.90
CA GLU A 376 19.95 47.23 11.03
C GLU A 376 19.35 46.92 9.65
N GLU A 377 19.74 45.80 9.03
CA GLU A 377 19.12 45.32 7.78
C GLU A 377 17.63 45.00 7.96
N THR A 378 17.23 44.49 9.13
CA THR A 378 15.82 44.17 9.43
C THR A 378 14.98 45.45 9.51
N LEU A 379 15.49 46.49 10.18
CA LEU A 379 14.83 47.81 10.26
C LEU A 379 14.78 48.51 8.89
N LEU A 380 15.79 48.33 8.04
CA LEU A 380 15.78 48.81 6.66
C LEU A 380 14.74 48.08 5.79
N ALA A 381 14.68 46.75 5.88
CA ALA A 381 13.71 45.94 5.14
C ALA A 381 12.25 46.30 5.47
N VAL A 382 11.94 46.60 6.74
CA VAL A 382 10.61 47.11 7.16
C VAL A 382 10.30 48.47 6.52
N LYS A 383 11.28 49.38 6.45
CA LYS A 383 11.11 50.69 5.81
C LYS A 383 10.94 50.59 4.29
N GLU A 384 11.72 49.73 3.64
CA GLU A 384 11.62 49.48 2.19
C GLU A 384 10.20 49.01 1.80
N ILE A 385 9.62 48.11 2.60
CA ILE A 385 8.27 47.58 2.39
C ILE A 385 7.19 48.63 2.73
N MET A 386 7.23 49.25 3.91
CA MET A 386 6.11 50.06 4.45
C MET A 386 6.25 51.57 4.22
N SER A 387 7.46 52.13 4.27
CA SER A 387 7.70 53.58 4.13
C SER A 387 7.97 53.97 2.68
N ASP A 388 8.91 53.28 2.02
CA ASP A 388 9.33 53.59 0.65
C ASP A 388 8.34 53.04 -0.39
N LYS A 389 7.39 52.21 0.05
CA LYS A 389 6.37 51.52 -0.75
C LYS A 389 6.97 50.85 -2.00
N ALA A 390 8.12 50.19 -1.85
CA ALA A 390 8.84 49.54 -2.96
C ALA A 390 7.98 48.50 -3.73
N PHE A 391 6.93 47.99 -3.07
CA PHE A 391 5.96 47.02 -3.62
C PHE A 391 4.53 47.59 -3.77
N GLY A 392 4.37 48.92 -3.72
CA GLY A 392 3.06 49.58 -3.80
C GLY A 392 2.12 49.15 -2.67
N ALA A 393 0.83 48.97 -2.97
CA ALA A 393 -0.19 48.57 -2.00
C ALA A 393 0.09 47.18 -1.36
N ALA A 394 0.87 46.31 -1.99
CA ALA A 394 1.25 45.02 -1.41
C ALA A 394 2.10 45.17 -0.13
N GLY A 395 2.74 46.33 0.07
CA GLY A 395 3.53 46.69 1.25
C GLY A 395 2.76 47.42 2.37
N ASP A 396 1.46 47.70 2.19
CA ASP A 396 0.62 48.37 3.21
C ASP A 396 0.41 47.51 4.47
N THR A 397 0.73 46.20 4.38
CA THR A 397 0.84 45.31 5.54
C THR A 397 2.13 44.51 5.43
N CYS A 398 2.90 44.50 6.52
CA CYS A 398 4.16 43.79 6.64
C CYS A 398 4.02 42.60 7.59
N VAL A 399 4.60 41.46 7.20
CA VAL A 399 4.70 40.25 8.03
C VAL A 399 6.15 40.11 8.46
N VAL A 400 6.38 40.06 9.77
CA VAL A 400 7.70 39.76 10.38
C VAL A 400 7.66 38.33 10.90
N GLU A 401 8.52 37.44 10.40
CA GLU A 401 8.55 36.01 10.74
C GLU A 401 9.92 35.56 11.27
N SER A 402 9.95 34.60 12.21
CA SER A 402 11.19 33.89 12.57
C SER A 402 11.74 33.12 11.37
N PHE A 403 13.06 33.18 11.17
CA PHE A 403 13.79 32.46 10.14
C PHE A 403 13.83 30.96 10.46
N LEU A 404 13.25 30.13 9.59
CA LEU A 404 13.29 28.68 9.69
C LEU A 404 14.49 28.10 8.94
N THR A 405 15.01 26.96 9.42
CA THR A 405 16.13 26.22 8.80
C THR A 405 15.73 24.78 8.50
N GLY A 406 15.98 24.35 7.26
CA GLY A 406 15.70 23.01 6.78
C GLY A 406 15.83 22.93 5.25
N PRO A 407 15.57 21.76 4.64
CA PRO A 407 15.24 21.66 3.22
C PRO A 407 13.88 22.31 2.94
N GLU A 408 13.79 23.12 1.87
CA GLU A 408 12.52 23.54 1.28
C GLU A 408 11.92 22.41 0.41
N ALA A 409 10.59 22.28 0.36
CA ALA A 409 9.88 21.38 -0.53
C ALA A 409 8.57 22.02 -1.04
N SER A 410 8.23 21.76 -2.30
CA SER A 410 7.00 22.22 -2.96
C SER A 410 6.00 21.06 -3.00
N CYS A 411 4.95 21.15 -2.19
CA CYS A 411 3.99 20.05 -1.99
C CYS A 411 2.62 20.44 -2.57
N PHE A 412 2.13 19.70 -3.56
CA PHE A 412 0.92 20.06 -4.31
C PHE A 412 -0.23 19.13 -3.93
N ALA A 413 -1.41 19.66 -3.64
CA ALA A 413 -2.61 18.88 -3.41
C ALA A 413 -3.72 19.24 -4.41
N PHE A 414 -4.31 18.24 -5.05
CA PHE A 414 -5.62 18.41 -5.68
C PHE A 414 -6.68 18.58 -4.59
N CYS A 415 -7.62 19.50 -4.77
CA CYS A 415 -8.62 19.86 -3.77
C CYS A 415 -10.02 20.04 -4.39
N ASP A 416 -11.06 19.51 -3.74
CA ASP A 416 -12.46 19.56 -4.21
C ASP A 416 -13.41 20.27 -3.24
N GLY A 417 -12.86 21.02 -2.27
CA GLY A 417 -13.62 21.67 -1.21
C GLY A 417 -13.88 20.82 0.03
N LYS A 418 -13.64 19.49 -0.01
CA LYS A 418 -13.75 18.59 1.18
C LYS A 418 -12.57 17.62 1.33
N THR A 419 -11.87 17.32 0.25
CA THR A 419 -10.79 16.33 0.11
C THR A 419 -9.54 17.03 -0.39
N ALA A 420 -8.37 16.66 0.14
CA ALA A 420 -7.06 16.96 -0.42
C ALA A 420 -6.37 15.65 -0.83
N LYS A 421 -5.69 15.63 -1.97
CA LYS A 421 -4.85 14.50 -2.43
C LYS A 421 -3.48 14.98 -2.89
N LEU A 422 -2.42 14.57 -2.18
CA LEU A 422 -1.07 15.08 -2.35
C LEU A 422 -0.35 14.39 -3.52
N MET A 423 0.29 15.19 -4.36
CA MET A 423 1.21 14.75 -5.40
C MET A 423 2.58 14.39 -4.80
N PRO A 424 3.42 13.59 -5.49
CA PRO A 424 4.82 13.43 -5.10
C PRO A 424 5.50 14.79 -4.94
N ALA A 425 6.05 15.06 -3.76
CA ALA A 425 6.65 16.36 -3.45
C ALA A 425 7.76 16.72 -4.45
N ALA A 426 7.85 17.99 -4.81
CA ALA A 426 8.93 18.53 -5.64
C ALA A 426 9.89 19.39 -4.82
N GLN A 427 11.04 19.73 -5.38
CA GLN A 427 11.88 20.81 -4.87
C GLN A 427 12.36 21.67 -6.04
N ASP A 428 12.18 22.98 -5.92
CA ASP A 428 12.58 23.97 -6.91
C ASP A 428 13.95 24.60 -6.61
N HIS A 429 14.45 25.42 -7.53
CA HIS A 429 15.71 26.15 -7.40
C HIS A 429 15.49 27.62 -7.75
N LYS A 430 15.10 28.43 -6.76
CA LYS A 430 14.74 29.85 -6.94
C LYS A 430 15.90 30.74 -7.37
N ARG A 431 17.15 30.39 -7.04
CA ARG A 431 18.34 31.22 -7.27
C ARG A 431 18.83 31.15 -8.71
N ALA A 432 19.25 32.30 -9.25
CA ALA A 432 19.61 32.48 -10.66
C ALA A 432 20.86 31.70 -11.10
N LEU A 433 21.87 31.57 -10.23
CA LEU A 433 23.16 30.98 -10.53
C LEU A 433 23.39 29.65 -9.79
N ASP A 434 24.40 28.89 -10.22
CA ASP A 434 24.82 27.64 -9.58
C ASP A 434 25.23 27.87 -8.12
N ASN A 435 25.16 26.81 -7.31
CA ASN A 435 25.39 26.79 -5.86
C ASN A 435 24.42 27.68 -5.06
N ASP A 436 23.27 28.02 -5.65
CA ASP A 436 22.22 28.89 -5.11
C ASP A 436 22.64 30.36 -4.93
N GLU A 437 23.49 30.84 -5.84
CA GLU A 437 23.94 32.23 -5.88
C GLU A 437 23.06 33.15 -6.75
N GLY A 438 23.29 34.46 -6.65
CA GLY A 438 22.59 35.48 -7.41
C GLY A 438 21.18 35.81 -6.89
N LEU A 439 20.43 36.56 -7.69
CA LEU A 439 19.08 37.02 -7.34
C LEU A 439 18.07 35.86 -7.30
N ASN A 440 17.00 36.04 -6.52
CA ASN A 440 15.82 35.17 -6.61
C ASN A 440 15.12 35.36 -7.97
N THR A 441 14.63 34.26 -8.51
CA THR A 441 13.91 34.15 -9.78
C THR A 441 12.56 33.50 -9.55
N GLY A 442 11.77 33.32 -10.61
CA GLY A 442 10.58 32.46 -10.56
C GLY A 442 10.89 30.95 -10.56
N GLY A 443 12.17 30.53 -10.45
CA GLY A 443 12.62 29.14 -10.49
C GLY A 443 13.42 28.82 -11.76
N MET A 444 14.65 28.34 -11.57
CA MET A 444 15.61 27.93 -12.61
C MET A 444 15.63 26.41 -12.89
N GLY A 445 14.88 25.64 -12.11
CA GLY A 445 14.71 24.20 -12.29
C GLY A 445 13.96 23.60 -11.11
N ALA A 446 13.44 22.39 -11.29
CA ALA A 446 12.72 21.64 -10.27
C ALA A 446 12.84 20.14 -10.52
N TYR A 447 12.56 19.31 -9.53
CA TYR A 447 12.56 17.85 -9.69
C TYR A 447 11.59 17.18 -8.71
N ALA A 448 11.11 15.99 -9.07
CA ALA A 448 10.20 15.17 -8.28
C ALA A 448 10.47 13.65 -8.52
N PRO A 449 10.23 12.78 -7.53
CA PRO A 449 9.95 13.10 -6.13
C PRO A 449 11.18 13.72 -5.43
N ALA A 450 10.95 14.52 -4.39
CA ALA A 450 11.98 15.18 -3.61
C ALA A 450 12.47 14.27 -2.45
N PRO A 451 13.73 13.76 -2.45
CA PRO A 451 14.21 12.81 -1.45
C PRO A 451 14.32 13.33 -0.01
N CYS A 452 14.05 14.62 0.22
CA CYS A 452 13.95 15.19 1.57
C CYS A 452 12.58 14.96 2.22
N VAL A 453 11.53 14.69 1.44
CA VAL A 453 10.20 14.29 1.94
C VAL A 453 10.14 12.76 1.96
N THR A 454 10.08 12.18 3.17
CA THR A 454 9.85 10.74 3.38
C THR A 454 8.36 10.40 3.22
N PRO A 455 7.97 9.12 3.09
CA PRO A 455 6.55 8.73 3.10
C PRO A 455 5.79 9.25 4.32
N ASP A 456 6.36 9.14 5.52
CA ASP A 456 5.75 9.65 6.76
C ASP A 456 5.52 11.18 6.70
N LEU A 457 6.47 11.94 6.14
CA LEU A 457 6.33 13.38 5.94
C LEU A 457 5.33 13.71 4.81
N GLN A 458 5.24 12.87 3.77
CA GLN A 458 4.24 12.99 2.71
C GLN A 458 2.82 12.83 3.29
N GLU A 459 2.60 11.87 4.18
CA GLU A 459 1.33 11.69 4.91
C GLU A 459 1.02 12.84 5.87
N GLU A 460 2.01 13.30 6.66
CA GLU A 460 1.85 14.45 7.56
C GLU A 460 1.47 15.73 6.79
N ILE A 461 2.10 15.97 5.63
CA ILE A 461 1.81 17.11 4.76
C ILE A 461 0.45 16.94 4.06
N GLU A 462 0.03 15.74 3.66
CA GLU A 462 -1.33 15.51 3.14
C GLU A 462 -2.37 15.83 4.23
N ALA A 463 -2.16 15.42 5.47
CA ALA A 463 -3.03 15.77 6.59
C ALA A 463 -3.09 17.28 6.86
N MET A 464 -1.98 18.01 6.70
CA MET A 464 -1.96 19.49 6.79
C MET A 464 -2.76 20.15 5.65
N CYS A 465 -2.67 19.62 4.42
CA CYS A 465 -3.45 20.08 3.27
C CYS A 465 -4.95 19.76 3.44
N GLN A 466 -5.30 18.54 3.86
CA GLN A 466 -6.67 18.11 4.16
C GLN A 466 -7.30 19.02 5.22
N LYS A 467 -6.60 19.26 6.34
CA LYS A 467 -7.01 20.19 7.39
C LYS A 467 -7.18 21.63 6.88
N THR A 468 -6.36 22.07 5.92
CA THR A 468 -6.51 23.39 5.28
C THR A 468 -7.82 23.47 4.49
N VAL A 469 -8.12 22.47 3.64
CA VAL A 469 -9.35 22.41 2.84
C VAL A 469 -10.58 22.37 3.74
N GLU A 470 -10.60 21.54 4.77
CA GLU A 470 -11.69 21.45 5.75
C GLU A 470 -12.00 22.78 6.45
N LYS A 471 -10.97 23.53 6.86
CA LYS A 471 -11.15 24.80 7.57
C LYS A 471 -11.55 25.94 6.63
N MET A 472 -11.05 25.94 5.40
CA MET A 472 -11.54 26.83 4.34
C MET A 472 -13.03 26.59 4.03
N ALA A 473 -13.46 25.32 3.95
CA ALA A 473 -14.87 24.97 3.81
C ALA A 473 -15.71 25.39 5.02
N ALA A 474 -15.23 25.17 6.25
CA ALA A 474 -15.90 25.58 7.48
C ALA A 474 -16.05 27.11 7.62
N ARG A 475 -15.15 27.89 7.01
CA ARG A 475 -15.23 29.36 6.89
C ARG A 475 -16.28 29.83 5.86
N GLY A 476 -16.84 28.93 5.06
CA GLY A 476 -17.74 29.25 3.95
C GLY A 476 -17.02 29.61 2.64
N THR A 477 -15.71 29.37 2.56
CA THR A 477 -14.84 29.66 1.40
C THR A 477 -14.14 28.38 0.94
N PRO A 478 -14.89 27.35 0.48
CA PRO A 478 -14.32 26.03 0.15
C PRO A 478 -13.23 26.14 -0.93
N TYR A 479 -12.12 25.44 -0.70
CA TYR A 479 -10.96 25.50 -1.59
C TYR A 479 -11.03 24.41 -2.67
N ILE A 480 -11.22 24.82 -3.92
CA ILE A 480 -11.28 23.94 -5.11
C ILE A 480 -10.10 24.26 -6.02
N GLY A 481 -9.49 23.25 -6.65
CA GLY A 481 -8.39 23.41 -7.59
C GLY A 481 -7.10 22.75 -7.10
N LEU A 482 -5.97 23.47 -7.20
CA LEU A 482 -4.70 23.00 -6.67
C LEU A 482 -4.23 23.88 -5.50
N LEU A 483 -3.97 23.28 -4.34
CA LEU A 483 -3.27 23.93 -3.23
C LEU A 483 -1.77 23.61 -3.34
N TYR A 484 -0.93 24.63 -3.44
CA TYR A 484 0.53 24.52 -3.31
C TYR A 484 0.88 24.90 -1.88
N ALA A 485 1.47 23.98 -1.12
CA ALA A 485 2.11 24.26 0.15
C ALA A 485 3.63 24.35 -0.04
N GLY A 486 4.20 25.53 0.20
CA GLY A 486 5.65 25.72 0.30
C GLY A 486 6.09 25.32 1.69
N MET A 487 6.85 24.24 1.82
CA MET A 487 7.18 23.60 3.10
C MET A 487 8.64 23.80 3.47
N MET A 488 8.91 24.00 4.75
CA MET A 488 10.24 23.90 5.36
C MET A 488 10.29 22.67 6.26
N LEU A 489 11.21 21.75 5.99
CA LEU A 489 11.37 20.51 6.76
C LEU A 489 12.36 20.75 7.90
N THR A 490 11.85 21.09 9.08
CA THR A 490 12.68 21.42 10.25
C THR A 490 12.95 20.18 11.11
N PRO A 491 13.92 20.24 12.06
CA PRO A 491 14.09 19.18 13.07
C PRO A 491 12.86 18.94 13.97
N ASN A 492 11.88 19.85 13.96
CA ASN A 492 10.63 19.75 14.73
C ASN A 492 9.42 19.39 13.84
N GLY A 493 9.65 18.88 12.62
CA GLY A 493 8.61 18.53 11.65
C GLY A 493 8.47 19.55 10.49
N PRO A 494 7.46 19.35 9.63
CA PRO A 494 7.17 20.20 8.47
C PRO A 494 6.43 21.49 8.87
N TYR A 495 6.85 22.63 8.32
CA TYR A 495 6.24 23.95 8.56
C TYR A 495 5.87 24.62 7.25
N VAL A 496 4.65 25.18 7.15
CA VAL A 496 4.21 25.96 5.98
C VAL A 496 4.92 27.31 5.98
N LEU A 497 5.70 27.58 4.93
CA LEU A 497 6.30 28.90 4.65
C LEU A 497 5.26 29.85 4.08
N GLU A 498 4.55 29.39 3.05
CA GLU A 498 3.52 30.11 2.28
C GLU A 498 2.63 29.11 1.51
N PHE A 499 1.40 29.52 1.21
CA PHE A 499 0.55 28.84 0.22
C PHE A 499 0.59 29.57 -1.11
N ASN A 500 0.54 28.82 -2.22
CA ASN A 500 0.14 29.35 -3.53
C ASN A 500 -1.15 28.66 -3.96
N CYS A 501 -2.00 29.36 -4.70
CA CYS A 501 -3.37 28.96 -5.02
C CYS A 501 -3.50 28.26 -6.39
N ARG A 502 -2.38 27.77 -6.92
CA ARG A 502 -2.22 27.26 -8.28
C ARG A 502 -0.99 26.36 -8.40
N PHE A 503 -0.84 25.74 -9.57
CA PHE A 503 0.35 25.00 -9.99
C PHE A 503 1.64 25.85 -9.97
N GLY A 504 2.76 25.32 -9.48
CA GLY A 504 4.08 25.98 -9.54
C GLY A 504 4.67 26.00 -10.96
N ASP A 505 5.65 26.85 -11.22
CA ASP A 505 6.43 26.84 -12.47
C ASP A 505 7.88 27.14 -12.07
N PRO A 506 8.84 26.19 -12.17
CA PRO A 506 8.84 25.07 -13.10
C PRO A 506 8.44 23.69 -12.52
N GLU A 507 7.93 23.60 -11.30
CA GLU A 507 7.65 22.31 -10.66
C GLU A 507 6.59 21.48 -11.41
N THR A 508 5.58 22.12 -11.99
CA THR A 508 4.52 21.44 -12.76
C THR A 508 5.06 20.64 -13.93
N GLN A 509 6.11 21.16 -14.59
CA GLN A 509 6.77 20.50 -15.70
C GLN A 509 7.40 19.16 -15.28
N ALA A 510 7.86 19.04 -14.03
CA ALA A 510 8.36 17.79 -13.47
C ALA A 510 7.21 16.89 -12.96
N VAL A 511 6.29 17.43 -12.15
CA VAL A 511 5.27 16.62 -11.46
C VAL A 511 4.24 16.03 -12.44
N LEU A 512 3.76 16.78 -13.45
CA LEU A 512 2.79 16.26 -14.42
C LEU A 512 3.37 15.23 -15.41
N GLN A 513 4.68 15.04 -15.45
CA GLN A 513 5.29 13.90 -16.18
C GLN A 513 5.15 12.58 -15.41
N LEU A 514 5.00 12.65 -14.09
CA LEU A 514 4.82 11.48 -13.22
C LEU A 514 3.34 11.05 -13.12
N LEU A 515 2.39 11.92 -13.42
CA LEU A 515 0.96 11.62 -13.34
C LEU A 515 0.55 10.54 -14.37
N GLU A 516 -0.11 9.47 -13.92
CA GLU A 516 -0.69 8.42 -14.76
C GLU A 516 -2.19 8.62 -14.98
N THR A 517 -2.94 9.00 -13.94
CA THR A 517 -4.39 9.29 -14.02
C THR A 517 -4.67 10.50 -14.94
N ASP A 518 -5.77 10.49 -15.69
CA ASP A 518 -6.08 11.57 -16.64
C ASP A 518 -6.33 12.89 -15.91
N LEU A 519 -5.54 13.93 -16.23
CA LEU A 519 -5.68 15.25 -15.63
C LEU A 519 -7.06 15.87 -15.86
N TYR A 520 -7.73 15.56 -16.98
CA TYR A 520 -9.09 16.04 -17.24
C TYR A 520 -10.11 15.41 -16.27
N GLU A 521 -10.01 14.09 -16.02
CA GLU A 521 -10.81 13.40 -15.01
C GLU A 521 -10.56 13.98 -13.61
N VAL A 522 -9.29 14.19 -13.24
CA VAL A 522 -8.92 14.76 -11.92
C VAL A 522 -9.44 16.19 -11.74
N MET A 523 -9.24 17.07 -12.73
CA MET A 523 -9.73 18.45 -12.66
C MET A 523 -11.26 18.49 -12.60
N THR A 524 -11.94 17.61 -13.35
CA THR A 524 -13.40 17.47 -13.30
C THR A 524 -13.86 17.03 -11.91
N ALA A 525 -13.24 16.00 -11.32
CA ALA A 525 -13.57 15.51 -9.98
C ALA A 525 -13.36 16.56 -8.89
N CYS A 526 -12.33 17.40 -9.02
CA CYS A 526 -12.12 18.55 -8.14
C CYS A 526 -13.27 19.56 -8.25
N CYS A 527 -13.68 19.92 -9.47
CA CYS A 527 -14.77 20.86 -9.71
C CYS A 527 -16.16 20.32 -9.32
N THR A 528 -16.33 18.99 -9.20
CA THR A 528 -17.62 18.35 -8.87
C THR A 528 -17.73 17.81 -7.45
N GLY A 529 -16.69 17.94 -6.61
CA GLY A 529 -16.72 17.42 -5.23
C GLY A 529 -16.70 15.89 -5.16
N THR A 530 -16.00 15.23 -6.08
CA THR A 530 -15.91 13.76 -6.20
C THR A 530 -14.46 13.26 -6.23
N LEU A 531 -13.52 14.03 -5.65
CA LEU A 531 -12.09 13.68 -5.63
C LEU A 531 -11.80 12.45 -4.76
N ASP A 532 -12.66 12.17 -3.79
CA ASP A 532 -12.71 10.95 -2.98
C ASP A 532 -13.07 9.69 -3.77
N GLN A 533 -13.61 9.83 -4.99
CA GLN A 533 -14.04 8.71 -5.84
C GLN A 533 -13.01 8.32 -6.91
N ILE A 534 -11.86 9.00 -6.97
CA ILE A 534 -10.83 8.76 -7.99
C ILE A 534 -9.47 8.39 -7.38
N ASP A 535 -8.87 7.34 -7.92
CA ASP A 535 -7.51 6.91 -7.58
C ASP A 535 -6.48 7.67 -8.44
N ILE A 536 -5.77 8.61 -7.80
CA ILE A 536 -4.78 9.48 -8.45
C ILE A 536 -3.41 8.81 -8.37
N ARG A 537 -3.05 8.12 -9.44
CA ARG A 537 -1.82 7.33 -9.51
C ARG A 537 -0.70 8.12 -10.20
N PHE A 538 0.49 7.97 -9.65
CA PHE A 538 1.74 8.47 -10.21
C PHE A 538 2.66 7.29 -10.52
N ARG A 539 3.50 7.43 -11.56
CA ARG A 539 4.40 6.38 -12.05
C ARG A 539 5.35 5.91 -10.94
N PRO A 540 5.28 4.64 -10.51
CA PRO A 540 6.21 4.11 -9.52
C PRO A 540 7.62 4.07 -10.11
N ASN A 541 8.63 4.09 -9.23
CA ASN A 541 10.05 3.94 -9.59
C ASN A 541 10.52 4.89 -10.71
N THR A 542 9.92 6.07 -10.80
CA THR A 542 10.19 7.08 -11.84
C THR A 542 10.42 8.44 -11.20
N ALA A 543 11.42 9.17 -11.69
CA ALA A 543 11.71 10.54 -11.34
C ALA A 543 11.70 11.43 -12.59
N ALA A 544 11.36 12.70 -12.40
CA ALA A 544 11.39 13.74 -13.42
C ALA A 544 12.19 14.93 -12.90
N ALA A 545 13.00 15.53 -13.77
CA ALA A 545 13.78 16.72 -13.44
C ALA A 545 13.75 17.73 -14.59
N THR A 546 13.47 18.98 -14.26
CA THR A 546 13.31 20.10 -15.20
C THR A 546 14.42 21.12 -14.99
N VAL A 547 15.10 21.49 -16.09
CA VAL A 547 16.09 22.57 -16.13
C VAL A 547 15.52 23.72 -16.96
N VAL A 548 15.55 24.94 -16.43
CA VAL A 548 15.08 26.14 -17.15
C VAL A 548 16.24 26.80 -17.89
N CYS A 549 16.02 27.05 -19.17
CA CYS A 549 16.83 27.91 -20.01
C CYS A 549 16.18 29.30 -20.06
N ALA A 550 16.88 30.29 -19.53
CA ALA A 550 16.46 31.69 -19.44
C ALA A 550 17.28 32.58 -20.39
N ALA A 551 16.77 33.75 -20.73
CA ALA A 551 17.52 34.75 -21.47
C ALA A 551 18.65 35.33 -20.61
N LYS A 552 19.87 35.41 -21.17
CA LYS A 552 21.06 35.97 -20.51
C LYS A 552 20.78 37.36 -19.93
N GLY A 553 20.97 37.52 -18.62
CA GLY A 553 20.62 38.73 -17.86
C GLY A 553 19.31 38.64 -17.05
N TYR A 554 18.52 37.57 -17.19
CA TYR A 554 17.42 37.25 -16.26
C TYR A 554 17.97 36.94 -14.85
N PRO A 555 17.38 37.44 -13.74
CA PRO A 555 16.06 38.09 -13.61
C PRO A 555 16.03 39.62 -13.78
N GLU A 556 17.14 40.24 -14.17
CA GLU A 556 17.23 41.68 -14.45
C GLU A 556 16.78 42.00 -15.89
N LYS A 557 17.47 42.92 -16.59
CA LYS A 557 17.16 43.29 -17.97
C LYS A 557 17.80 42.28 -18.94
N TYR A 558 16.96 41.55 -19.66
CA TYR A 558 17.36 40.54 -20.64
C TYR A 558 16.96 40.94 -22.09
N PRO A 559 17.69 40.47 -23.12
CA PRO A 559 17.33 40.63 -24.52
C PRO A 559 16.09 39.81 -24.91
N LYS A 560 15.42 40.20 -26.00
CA LYS A 560 14.24 39.54 -26.58
C LYS A 560 14.40 39.41 -28.09
N GLY A 561 13.64 38.52 -28.73
CA GLY A 561 13.64 38.33 -30.19
C GLY A 561 14.68 37.34 -30.72
N MET A 562 15.62 36.89 -29.89
CA MET A 562 16.60 35.85 -30.22
C MET A 562 15.91 34.57 -30.71
N GLU A 563 16.46 33.97 -31.77
CA GLU A 563 15.99 32.68 -32.29
C GLU A 563 16.37 31.55 -31.33
N ILE A 564 15.51 30.53 -31.25
CA ILE A 564 15.72 29.33 -30.42
C ILE A 564 15.99 28.14 -31.35
N THR A 565 17.22 27.65 -31.33
CA THR A 565 17.67 26.52 -32.18
C THR A 565 17.55 25.18 -31.44
N GLY A 566 17.65 24.07 -32.18
CA GLY A 566 17.75 22.71 -31.61
C GLY A 566 16.52 22.16 -30.87
N LEU A 567 15.39 22.87 -30.86
CA LEU A 567 14.13 22.40 -30.23
C LEU A 567 13.69 21.01 -30.72
N ASN A 568 13.79 20.76 -32.03
CA ASN A 568 13.43 19.45 -32.62
C ASN A 568 14.43 18.35 -32.22
N GLU A 569 15.71 18.70 -32.08
CA GLU A 569 16.77 17.76 -31.68
C GLU A 569 16.64 17.36 -30.21
N ALA A 570 16.34 18.34 -29.34
CA ALA A 570 16.01 18.10 -27.94
C ALA A 570 14.74 17.24 -27.79
N GLY A 571 13.68 17.57 -28.54
CA GLY A 571 12.40 16.86 -28.51
C GLY A 571 12.43 15.45 -29.13
N ALA A 572 13.46 15.11 -29.91
CA ALA A 572 13.67 13.78 -30.46
C ALA A 572 14.42 12.82 -29.51
N LEU A 573 14.93 13.32 -28.37
CA LEU A 573 15.61 12.48 -27.39
C LEU A 573 14.62 11.70 -26.52
N GLU A 574 14.87 10.41 -26.35
CA GLU A 574 14.07 9.56 -25.48
C GLU A 574 14.07 10.08 -24.02
N GLY A 575 12.88 10.13 -23.41
CA GLY A 575 12.70 10.61 -22.05
C GLY A 575 12.76 12.14 -21.87
N VAL A 576 12.95 12.92 -22.94
CA VAL A 576 12.94 14.40 -22.89
C VAL A 576 11.58 14.97 -23.30
N LYS A 577 11.06 15.94 -22.53
CA LYS A 577 10.00 16.85 -22.97
C LYS A 577 10.47 18.30 -22.84
N VAL A 578 10.38 19.04 -23.95
CA VAL A 578 10.64 20.47 -24.00
C VAL A 578 9.33 21.22 -23.79
N TYR A 579 9.26 22.04 -22.75
CA TYR A 579 8.16 22.97 -22.49
C TYR A 579 8.61 24.39 -22.81
N HIS A 580 7.71 25.16 -23.40
CA HIS A 580 7.94 26.57 -23.71
C HIS A 580 7.27 27.45 -22.66
N ALA A 581 8.00 28.45 -22.17
CA ALA A 581 7.47 29.53 -21.35
C ALA A 581 7.45 30.82 -22.20
N GLY A 582 8.38 31.75 -21.96
CA GLY A 582 8.51 33.00 -22.70
C GLY A 582 9.02 32.82 -24.14
N THR A 583 8.24 32.18 -25.00
CA THR A 583 8.49 32.09 -26.45
C THR A 583 7.34 32.68 -27.27
N LYS A 584 7.63 33.13 -28.49
CA LYS A 584 6.64 33.52 -29.50
C LYS A 584 6.98 32.85 -30.83
N LEU A 585 5.96 32.46 -31.58
CA LEU A 585 6.12 32.05 -32.97
C LEU A 585 6.11 33.30 -33.86
N ASP A 586 7.16 33.46 -34.66
CA ASP A 586 7.30 34.49 -35.69
C ASP A 586 7.46 33.81 -37.05
N SER A 587 6.41 33.85 -37.87
CA SER A 587 6.29 33.03 -39.09
C SER A 587 6.51 31.54 -38.81
N SER A 588 7.67 30.98 -39.15
CA SER A 588 8.09 29.60 -38.83
C SER A 588 9.09 29.50 -37.67
N THR A 589 9.71 30.60 -37.26
CA THR A 589 10.81 30.64 -36.28
C THR A 589 10.27 30.84 -34.86
N THR A 590 10.76 30.04 -33.90
CA THR A 590 10.45 30.26 -32.48
C THR A 590 11.46 31.25 -31.91
N ARG A 591 10.99 32.36 -31.34
CA ARG A 591 11.82 33.43 -30.75
C ARG A 591 11.56 33.65 -29.27
N CYS A 592 12.55 34.15 -28.55
CA CYS A 592 12.47 34.50 -27.12
C CYS A 592 11.57 35.72 -26.88
N SER A 593 10.61 35.64 -25.96
CA SER A 593 9.67 36.74 -25.62
C SER A 593 9.61 37.09 -24.12
N GLY A 594 10.04 36.19 -23.24
CA GLY A 594 10.08 36.36 -21.78
C GLY A 594 11.46 36.04 -21.17
N GLY A 595 11.55 36.16 -19.84
CA GLY A 595 12.82 35.95 -19.11
C GLY A 595 13.18 34.47 -18.96
N ARG A 596 12.26 33.65 -18.45
CA ARG A 596 12.31 32.19 -18.56
C ARG A 596 11.74 31.80 -19.91
N VAL A 597 12.48 31.05 -20.72
CA VAL A 597 12.18 30.84 -22.15
C VAL A 597 11.76 29.40 -22.42
N ILE A 598 12.61 28.44 -22.05
CA ILE A 598 12.38 27.00 -22.23
C ILE A 598 12.56 26.28 -20.89
N ALA A 599 11.81 25.22 -20.65
CA ALA A 599 11.99 24.29 -19.54
C ALA A 599 12.13 22.86 -20.11
N VAL A 600 13.34 22.29 -20.04
CA VAL A 600 13.63 20.94 -20.54
C VAL A 600 13.48 19.96 -19.39
N THR A 601 12.56 19.00 -19.53
CA THR A 601 12.31 17.97 -18.52
C THR A 601 12.83 16.63 -19.01
N GLY A 602 13.65 15.96 -18.19
CA GLY A 602 14.07 14.59 -18.40
C GLY A 602 13.38 13.65 -17.41
N MET A 603 13.02 12.45 -17.86
CA MET A 603 12.54 11.34 -17.03
C MET A 603 13.59 10.24 -16.90
N GLY A 604 13.54 9.48 -15.81
CA GLY A 604 14.36 8.30 -15.61
C GLY A 604 13.93 7.50 -14.38
N THR A 605 14.47 6.29 -14.20
CA THR A 605 14.17 5.44 -13.03
C THR A 605 14.76 5.93 -11.71
N THR A 606 15.64 6.94 -11.75
CA THR A 606 16.24 7.60 -10.59
C THR A 606 16.37 9.09 -10.84
N LEU A 607 16.41 9.91 -9.80
CA LEU A 607 16.64 11.35 -9.94
C LEU A 607 17.94 11.67 -10.72
N LYS A 608 19.00 10.88 -10.49
CA LYS A 608 20.28 11.02 -11.20
C LYS A 608 20.14 10.76 -12.71
N SER A 609 19.39 9.73 -13.11
CA SER A 609 19.16 9.46 -14.54
C SER A 609 18.22 10.49 -15.18
N ALA A 610 17.18 10.93 -14.48
CA ALA A 610 16.29 12.00 -14.94
C ALA A 610 17.06 13.32 -15.22
N LEU A 611 17.96 13.72 -14.32
CA LEU A 611 18.83 14.88 -14.50
C LEU A 611 19.79 14.72 -15.70
N GLN A 612 20.39 13.55 -15.87
CA GLN A 612 21.25 13.27 -17.03
C GLN A 612 20.48 13.38 -18.36
N VAL A 613 19.23 12.91 -18.41
CA VAL A 613 18.36 13.04 -19.60
C VAL A 613 17.99 14.49 -19.83
N ALA A 614 17.62 15.24 -18.78
CA ALA A 614 17.31 16.66 -18.88
C ALA A 614 18.48 17.47 -19.44
N TYR A 615 19.70 17.28 -18.89
CA TYR A 615 20.88 17.99 -19.35
C TYR A 615 21.29 17.64 -20.79
N LYS A 616 21.13 16.39 -21.25
CA LYS A 616 21.31 16.02 -22.66
C LYS A 616 20.34 16.73 -23.60
N GLY A 617 19.09 16.96 -23.17
CA GLY A 617 18.13 17.76 -23.91
C GLY A 617 18.53 19.24 -23.97
N VAL A 618 19.01 19.79 -22.85
CA VAL A 618 19.49 21.17 -22.77
C VAL A 618 20.73 21.40 -23.65
N GLU A 619 21.63 20.42 -23.77
CA GLU A 619 22.81 20.47 -24.66
C GLU A 619 22.48 20.64 -26.15
N LYS A 620 21.21 20.46 -26.56
CA LYS A 620 20.76 20.69 -27.95
C LYS A 620 20.23 22.10 -28.19
N ILE A 621 19.80 22.80 -27.15
CA ILE A 621 19.09 24.07 -27.28
C ILE A 621 20.08 25.23 -27.14
N ASP A 622 19.96 26.24 -27.99
CA ASP A 622 20.66 27.52 -27.82
C ASP A 622 19.76 28.71 -28.21
N PHE A 623 20.08 29.89 -27.68
CA PHE A 623 19.43 31.17 -28.01
C PHE A 623 20.43 32.05 -28.76
N VAL A 624 20.15 32.32 -30.04
CA VAL A 624 21.06 33.01 -30.95
C VAL A 624 20.47 34.33 -31.46
N ASP A 625 21.34 35.30 -31.73
CA ASP A 625 20.99 36.59 -32.31
C ASP A 625 21.71 36.76 -33.65
N ASP A 626 20.96 37.02 -34.71
CA ASP A 626 21.49 37.22 -36.07
C ASP A 626 22.51 38.37 -36.15
N SER A 627 22.42 39.34 -35.23
CA SER A 627 23.38 40.45 -35.12
C SER A 627 24.71 40.08 -34.45
N LYS A 628 24.79 38.91 -33.80
CA LYS A 628 26.01 38.38 -33.16
C LYS A 628 26.20 36.87 -33.39
N PRO A 629 26.60 36.46 -34.60
CA PRO A 629 26.83 35.05 -34.91
C PRO A 629 27.86 34.41 -33.96
N GLY A 630 27.48 33.29 -33.33
CA GLY A 630 28.35 32.51 -32.45
C GLY A 630 28.39 32.93 -30.97
N GLU A 631 27.65 33.97 -30.55
CA GLU A 631 27.41 34.24 -29.12
C GLU A 631 26.11 33.54 -28.66
N SER A 632 26.22 32.67 -27.64
CA SER A 632 25.04 32.15 -26.93
C SER A 632 24.48 33.18 -25.97
N PHE A 633 23.16 33.37 -26.05
CA PHE A 633 22.36 34.19 -25.14
C PHE A 633 21.50 33.35 -24.18
N MET A 634 21.76 32.04 -24.10
CA MET A 634 21.12 31.15 -23.15
C MET A 634 21.83 31.21 -21.78
N HIS A 635 21.05 31.39 -20.72
CA HIS A 635 21.47 31.20 -19.33
C HIS A 635 20.75 29.99 -18.73
N ARG A 636 21.47 29.18 -17.93
CA ARG A 636 20.95 27.99 -17.27
C ARG A 636 21.80 27.62 -16.07
N ARG A 637 21.25 26.86 -15.14
CA ARG A 637 22.02 26.23 -14.05
C ARG A 637 22.54 24.85 -14.43
N THR A 638 23.73 24.49 -13.95
CA THR A 638 24.39 23.18 -14.17
C THR A 638 24.31 22.24 -12.97
N ASP A 639 23.70 22.69 -11.87
CA ASP A 639 23.66 22.00 -10.58
C ASP A 639 22.24 21.66 -10.08
N ILE A 640 21.22 21.70 -10.94
CA ILE A 640 19.83 21.38 -10.55
C ILE A 640 19.79 19.96 -9.95
N GLY A 641 19.24 19.84 -8.74
CA GLY A 641 19.13 18.57 -8.01
C GLY A 641 20.46 17.99 -7.51
N LYS A 642 21.60 18.67 -7.72
CA LYS A 642 22.93 18.21 -7.30
C LYS A 642 22.98 17.91 -5.80
N LYS A 643 22.42 18.78 -4.96
CA LYS A 643 22.34 18.59 -3.50
C LYS A 643 21.58 17.32 -3.11
N ALA A 644 20.50 16.99 -3.81
CA ALA A 644 19.69 15.80 -3.54
C ALA A 644 20.36 14.50 -3.98
N VAL A 645 21.09 14.52 -5.10
CA VAL A 645 21.91 13.38 -5.56
C VAL A 645 23.20 13.22 -4.73
N GLN A 646 23.61 14.23 -3.98
CA GLN A 646 24.79 14.27 -3.11
C GLN A 646 24.45 14.16 -1.61
N LYS A 647 23.36 13.47 -1.23
CA LYS A 647 23.11 13.18 0.19
C LYS A 647 24.27 12.35 0.75
N LYS A 648 25.04 12.92 1.67
CA LYS A 648 26.10 12.24 2.41
C LYS A 648 25.48 11.41 3.52
N MET A 649 25.91 10.15 3.66
CA MET A 649 25.54 9.31 4.80
C MET A 649 26.00 9.96 6.11
N ARG A 650 25.09 10.14 7.08
CA ARG A 650 25.41 10.83 8.34
C ARG A 650 25.86 9.83 9.41
N ILE A 651 27.14 9.86 9.75
CA ILE A 651 27.81 8.85 10.58
C ILE A 651 27.95 9.31 12.03
N GLY A 652 27.59 8.44 12.96
CA GLY A 652 27.89 8.56 14.38
C GLY A 652 28.96 7.57 14.82
N VAL A 653 29.82 7.96 15.76
CA VAL A 653 30.93 7.12 16.23
C VAL A 653 30.84 6.90 17.73
N LEU A 654 30.87 5.65 18.17
CA LEU A 654 31.09 5.27 19.57
C LEU A 654 32.52 4.76 19.74
N GLY A 655 33.28 5.28 20.73
CA GLY A 655 34.64 4.79 20.97
C GLY A 655 35.19 5.08 22.37
N SER A 656 36.08 4.22 22.85
CA SER A 656 36.62 4.24 24.23
C SER A 656 38.15 4.37 24.31
N THR A 657 38.81 4.59 23.18
CA THR A 657 40.27 4.47 22.99
C THR A 657 40.83 5.67 22.20
N ARG A 658 42.01 5.50 21.59
CA ARG A 658 42.61 6.49 20.67
C ARG A 658 41.87 6.59 19.33
N GLY A 659 41.02 5.62 18.97
CA GLY A 659 40.28 5.60 17.71
C GLY A 659 41.16 5.71 16.46
N THR A 660 42.23 4.91 16.36
CA THR A 660 43.17 4.92 15.21
C THR A 660 42.46 4.63 13.89
N ALA A 661 41.60 3.62 13.87
CA ALA A 661 40.80 3.23 12.69
C ALA A 661 39.80 4.31 12.21
N LEU A 662 39.52 5.35 13.01
CA LEU A 662 38.70 6.47 12.56
C LEU A 662 39.44 7.41 11.60
N ILE A 663 40.79 7.45 11.63
CA ILE A 663 41.57 8.43 10.84
C ILE A 663 41.32 8.29 9.33
N PRO A 664 41.40 7.08 8.72
CA PRO A 664 41.14 6.95 7.28
C PRO A 664 39.69 7.29 6.89
N VAL A 665 38.73 7.08 7.81
CA VAL A 665 37.32 7.47 7.58
C VAL A 665 37.18 9.00 7.59
N MET A 666 37.86 9.70 8.50
CA MET A 666 37.90 11.16 8.55
C MET A 666 38.54 11.75 7.29
N GLU A 667 39.67 11.17 6.84
CA GLU A 667 40.38 11.58 5.63
C GLU A 667 39.50 11.37 4.39
N ALA A 668 38.87 10.20 4.24
CA ALA A 668 38.00 9.90 3.11
C ALA A 668 36.70 10.74 3.07
N CYS A 669 36.16 11.14 4.23
CA CYS A 669 35.04 12.09 4.29
C CYS A 669 35.47 13.52 3.89
N ALA A 670 36.71 13.90 4.17
CA ALA A 670 37.26 15.23 3.94
C ALA A 670 37.73 15.43 2.49
N ASP A 671 38.35 14.42 1.87
CA ASP A 671 38.77 14.45 0.46
C ASP A 671 37.61 14.14 -0.52
N GLY A 672 36.50 13.62 -0.02
CA GLY A 672 35.29 13.30 -0.80
C GLY A 672 35.30 11.94 -1.48
N SER A 673 36.30 11.09 -1.24
CA SER A 673 36.33 9.69 -1.68
C SER A 673 35.30 8.81 -0.97
N LEU A 674 34.76 9.27 0.17
CA LEU A 674 33.61 8.71 0.87
C LEU A 674 32.46 9.72 0.86
N ASN A 675 31.30 9.33 0.31
CA ASN A 675 30.09 10.15 0.30
C ASN A 675 29.36 10.09 1.67
N ALA A 676 30.06 10.49 2.72
CA ALA A 676 29.60 10.50 4.10
C ALA A 676 30.12 11.73 4.86
N GLU A 677 29.51 12.00 6.01
CA GLU A 677 30.00 12.97 6.98
C GLU A 677 29.89 12.40 8.40
N ILE A 678 30.86 12.70 9.27
CA ILE A 678 30.81 12.31 10.69
C ILE A 678 30.14 13.46 11.46
N VAL A 679 29.00 13.17 12.10
CA VAL A 679 28.12 14.18 12.70
C VAL A 679 28.03 14.06 14.22
N ALA A 680 28.42 12.90 14.78
CA ALA A 680 28.54 12.69 16.22
C ALA A 680 29.73 11.80 16.59
N VAL A 681 30.39 12.12 17.71
CA VAL A 681 31.40 11.26 18.36
C VAL A 681 31.09 11.20 19.86
N VAL A 682 30.73 10.01 20.34
CA VAL A 682 30.35 9.77 21.73
C VAL A 682 31.31 8.79 22.39
N SER A 683 31.67 9.06 23.65
CA SER A 683 32.52 8.17 24.44
C SER A 683 31.99 7.92 25.84
N ASN A 684 32.21 6.72 26.36
CA ASN A 684 31.99 6.36 27.76
C ASN A 684 33.13 6.84 28.69
N LYS A 685 34.14 7.54 28.18
CA LYS A 685 35.28 8.07 28.94
C LYS A 685 35.55 9.53 28.54
N ALA A 686 35.41 10.45 29.49
CA ALA A 686 35.67 11.88 29.27
C ALA A 686 37.11 12.20 28.82
N SER A 687 38.07 11.33 29.14
CA SER A 687 39.49 11.45 28.76
C SER A 687 39.88 10.60 27.53
N ALA A 688 38.92 10.12 26.72
CA ALA A 688 39.24 9.34 25.52
C ALA A 688 39.74 10.24 24.38
N PRO A 689 40.95 10.00 23.81
CA PRO A 689 41.48 10.84 22.73
C PRO A 689 40.66 10.83 21.43
N ILE A 690 39.72 9.89 21.26
CA ILE A 690 38.77 9.92 20.14
C ILE A 690 37.84 11.16 20.19
N LEU A 691 37.58 11.73 21.38
CA LEU A 691 36.81 12.97 21.51
C LEU A 691 37.56 14.17 20.91
N ASP A 692 38.89 14.20 21.02
CA ASP A 692 39.70 15.27 20.41
C ASP A 692 39.70 15.19 18.89
N LYS A 693 39.65 13.98 18.33
CA LYS A 693 39.43 13.77 16.89
C LYS A 693 38.05 14.26 16.46
N GLY A 694 37.01 13.98 17.24
CA GLY A 694 35.68 14.55 17.04
C GLY A 694 35.70 16.07 16.99
N ARG A 695 36.41 16.73 17.92
CA ARG A 695 36.55 18.19 17.96
C ARG A 695 37.29 18.76 16.75
N SER A 696 38.27 18.03 16.19
CA SER A 696 39.01 18.47 15.01
C SER A 696 38.20 18.48 13.70
N LEU A 697 37.04 17.80 13.67
CA LEU A 697 36.17 17.75 12.48
C LEU A 697 35.31 19.01 12.30
N GLY A 698 35.24 19.89 13.31
CA GLY A 698 34.54 21.17 13.23
C GLY A 698 33.50 21.36 14.33
N LYS A 699 33.01 22.59 14.47
CA LYS A 699 32.07 22.99 15.55
C LYS A 699 30.66 22.42 15.40
N THR A 700 30.33 21.86 14.23
CA THR A 700 29.02 21.25 13.92
C THR A 700 28.93 19.78 14.33
N VAL A 701 30.04 19.13 14.67
CA VAL A 701 30.06 17.72 15.10
C VAL A 701 29.71 17.63 16.59
N THR A 702 28.71 16.82 16.91
CA THR A 702 28.27 16.60 18.30
C THR A 702 29.29 15.71 19.03
N VAL A 703 30.11 16.30 19.91
CA VAL A 703 31.12 15.56 20.69
C VAL A 703 30.71 15.49 22.15
N LYS A 704 30.37 14.30 22.65
CA LYS A 704 29.88 14.13 24.04
C LYS A 704 30.56 12.96 24.77
N ALA A 705 30.89 13.19 26.04
CA ALA A 705 31.26 12.14 26.97
C ALA A 705 30.07 11.81 27.87
N ILE A 706 29.66 10.55 27.92
CA ILE A 706 28.58 10.06 28.78
C ILE A 706 29.22 9.25 29.91
N SER A 707 28.76 9.47 31.15
CA SER A 707 29.26 8.75 32.33
C SER A 707 28.37 7.54 32.61
N ALA A 708 28.95 6.35 32.69
CA ALA A 708 28.22 5.14 33.11
C ALA A 708 27.97 5.08 34.64
N LYS A 709 28.36 6.10 35.42
CA LYS A 709 28.24 6.09 36.88
C LYS A 709 26.77 6.29 37.30
N GLY A 710 26.15 5.23 37.81
CA GLY A 710 24.78 5.28 38.34
C GLY A 710 23.69 4.94 37.31
N LEU A 711 24.08 4.52 36.09
CA LEU A 711 23.15 4.07 35.04
C LEU A 711 23.27 2.55 34.85
N THR A 712 22.15 1.89 34.54
CA THR A 712 22.20 0.53 33.96
C THR A 712 22.82 0.55 32.57
N ARG A 713 23.13 -0.63 32.01
CA ARG A 713 23.66 -0.72 30.63
C ARG A 713 22.64 -0.14 29.63
N GLU A 714 21.38 -0.50 29.79
CA GLU A 714 20.26 -0.11 28.94
C GLU A 714 19.99 1.41 29.04
N GLN A 715 20.05 2.00 30.25
CA GLN A 715 19.92 3.45 30.44
C GLN A 715 21.09 4.22 29.81
N PHE A 716 22.32 3.73 29.97
CA PHE A 716 23.50 4.33 29.38
C PHE A 716 23.46 4.29 27.85
N ASP A 717 23.09 3.15 27.27
CA ASP A 717 23.00 2.98 25.81
C ASP A 717 21.82 3.79 25.23
N ALA A 718 20.72 3.96 25.98
CA ALA A 718 19.63 4.86 25.60
C ALA A 718 20.08 6.34 25.54
N GLU A 719 20.94 6.80 26.46
CA GLU A 719 21.52 8.15 26.38
C GLU A 719 22.46 8.28 25.16
N CYS A 720 23.26 7.24 24.85
CA CYS A 720 24.04 7.19 23.62
C CYS A 720 23.14 7.32 22.37
N THR A 721 22.08 6.52 22.27
CA THR A 721 21.12 6.58 21.14
C THR A 721 20.45 7.95 21.04
N SER A 722 20.00 8.54 22.16
CA SER A 722 19.40 9.87 22.17
C SER A 722 20.34 10.95 21.57
N VAL A 723 21.63 10.90 21.91
CA VAL A 723 22.63 11.84 21.39
C VAL A 723 22.92 11.62 19.91
N LEU A 724 22.99 10.36 19.46
CA LEU A 724 23.17 10.01 18.04
C LEU A 724 21.95 10.44 17.20
N VAL A 725 20.74 10.18 17.66
CA VAL A 725 19.48 10.58 17.00
C VAL A 725 19.35 12.10 16.95
N ALA A 726 19.63 12.82 18.05
CA ALA A 726 19.58 14.28 18.08
C ALA A 726 20.62 14.95 17.15
N ALA A 727 21.76 14.28 16.91
CA ALA A 727 22.74 14.72 15.92
C ALA A 727 22.37 14.36 14.47
N GLY A 728 21.25 13.65 14.26
CA GLY A 728 20.77 13.17 12.96
C GLY A 728 21.67 12.08 12.35
N VAL A 729 22.13 11.13 13.17
CA VAL A 729 22.92 9.97 12.73
C VAL A 729 22.04 8.93 12.03
N GLU A 730 22.46 8.51 10.85
CA GLU A 730 21.83 7.45 10.06
C GLU A 730 22.53 6.09 10.28
N PHE A 731 23.86 6.10 10.48
CA PHE A 731 24.71 4.91 10.54
C PHE A 731 25.80 5.03 11.64
N VAL A 732 26.07 3.95 12.38
CA VAL A 732 26.93 3.95 13.57
C VAL A 732 28.19 3.09 13.40
N LEU A 733 29.34 3.64 13.82
CA LEU A 733 30.63 2.94 13.88
C LEU A 733 31.05 2.72 15.33
N LEU A 734 31.36 1.47 15.70
CA LEU A 734 32.05 1.14 16.95
C LEU A 734 33.57 1.11 16.71
N VAL A 735 34.29 2.10 17.23
CA VAL A 735 35.74 2.25 17.00
C VAL A 735 36.49 2.06 18.31
N GLY A 736 36.88 0.81 18.59
CA GLY A 736 37.53 0.43 19.84
C GLY A 736 36.65 0.79 21.04
N TYR A 737 35.38 0.37 20.99
CA TYR A 737 34.37 0.65 21.99
C TYR A 737 34.36 -0.47 23.05
N MET A 738 34.80 -0.14 24.26
CA MET A 738 35.14 -1.11 25.31
C MET A 738 33.93 -1.42 26.22
N ARG A 739 32.76 -1.64 25.61
CA ARG A 739 31.49 -1.98 26.28
C ARG A 739 30.67 -2.91 25.39
N ILE A 740 30.11 -3.96 25.99
CA ILE A 740 29.04 -4.76 25.38
C ILE A 740 27.77 -3.93 25.39
N LEU A 741 27.14 -3.77 24.23
CA LEU A 741 25.89 -3.05 24.06
C LEU A 741 24.69 -3.87 24.57
N SER A 742 23.63 -3.18 24.94
CA SER A 742 22.36 -3.80 25.34
C SER A 742 21.51 -4.20 24.14
N VAL A 743 20.66 -5.19 24.36
CA VAL A 743 19.69 -5.70 23.37
C VAL A 743 18.85 -4.58 22.72
N PRO A 744 18.27 -3.61 23.45
CA PRO A 744 17.51 -2.51 22.82
C PRO A 744 18.37 -1.64 21.89
N PHE A 745 19.65 -1.43 22.19
CA PHE A 745 20.54 -0.67 21.31
C PHE A 745 20.81 -1.42 20.01
N CYS A 746 21.16 -2.71 20.09
CA CYS A 746 21.43 -3.53 18.91
C CYS A 746 20.19 -3.65 18.01
N ARG A 747 18.98 -3.69 18.58
CA ARG A 747 17.73 -3.66 17.82
C ARG A 747 17.46 -2.30 17.17
N PHE A 748 17.62 -1.20 17.90
CA PHE A 748 17.38 0.15 17.37
C PHE A 748 18.32 0.48 16.18
N TRP A 749 19.58 0.03 16.25
CA TRP A 749 20.58 0.24 15.20
C TRP A 749 20.85 -1.00 14.32
N VAL A 750 19.89 -1.94 14.24
CA VAL A 750 19.97 -3.10 13.34
C VAL A 750 20.17 -2.65 11.89
N GLY A 751 20.97 -3.40 11.12
CA GLY A 751 21.40 -3.04 9.76
C GLY A 751 22.29 -1.79 9.64
N ARG A 752 22.36 -0.96 10.70
CA ARG A 752 22.91 0.40 10.69
C ARG A 752 24.03 0.62 11.71
N CYS A 753 24.61 -0.45 12.26
CA CYS A 753 25.74 -0.38 13.18
C CYS A 753 26.79 -1.44 12.85
N ILE A 754 28.05 -1.02 12.70
CA ILE A 754 29.19 -1.91 12.42
C ILE A 754 30.34 -1.73 13.42
N ASN A 755 31.07 -2.82 13.67
CA ASN A 755 32.23 -2.88 14.53
C ASN A 755 33.47 -3.40 13.77
N VAL A 756 34.66 -3.04 14.24
CA VAL A 756 35.92 -3.67 13.80
C VAL A 756 36.46 -4.61 14.87
N HIS A 757 36.75 -5.84 14.47
CA HIS A 757 37.38 -6.85 15.31
C HIS A 757 38.83 -7.12 14.85
N PRO A 758 39.84 -7.11 15.75
CA PRO A 758 41.26 -7.30 15.40
C PRO A 758 41.69 -8.76 15.12
N SER A 759 40.77 -9.60 14.62
CA SER A 759 41.06 -10.93 14.07
C SER A 759 40.16 -11.26 12.86
N LEU A 760 40.35 -12.45 12.28
CA LEU A 760 39.46 -13.01 11.25
C LEU A 760 38.31 -13.80 11.87
N LEU A 761 37.15 -13.15 12.06
CA LEU A 761 35.94 -13.81 12.55
C LEU A 761 35.50 -14.96 11.62
N PRO A 762 34.85 -16.00 12.17
CA PRO A 762 34.45 -16.17 13.59
C PRO A 762 35.57 -16.63 14.53
N ARG A 763 36.83 -16.77 14.07
CA ARG A 763 37.95 -17.17 14.94
C ARG A 763 38.35 -16.04 15.89
N HIS A 764 38.58 -16.40 17.16
CA HIS A 764 38.96 -15.47 18.24
C HIS A 764 37.95 -14.34 18.51
N ALA A 765 36.66 -14.61 18.31
CA ALA A 765 35.56 -13.75 18.77
C ALA A 765 35.66 -13.45 20.28
N GLY A 766 35.30 -12.23 20.70
CA GLY A 766 35.39 -11.75 22.08
C GLY A 766 36.80 -11.41 22.58
N GLY A 767 37.85 -11.69 21.79
CA GLY A 767 39.23 -11.33 22.12
C GLY A 767 39.51 -9.83 21.92
N MET A 768 40.27 -9.22 22.83
CA MET A 768 40.58 -7.78 22.76
C MET A 768 42.09 -7.51 22.72
N ASP A 769 42.48 -6.49 21.94
CA ASP A 769 43.81 -5.89 21.92
C ASP A 769 44.95 -6.94 21.76
N LEU A 770 46.06 -6.83 22.49
CA LEU A 770 47.18 -7.78 22.38
C LEU A 770 46.80 -9.25 22.68
N ALA A 771 45.75 -9.50 23.47
CA ALA A 771 45.34 -10.86 23.81
C ALA A 771 44.78 -11.64 22.61
N VAL A 772 44.10 -10.97 21.67
CA VAL A 772 43.60 -11.65 20.45
C VAL A 772 44.76 -12.05 19.53
N HIS A 773 45.78 -11.18 19.42
CA HIS A 773 46.96 -11.46 18.60
C HIS A 773 47.83 -12.56 19.23
N GLN A 774 47.94 -12.62 20.56
CA GLN A 774 48.60 -13.72 21.24
C GLN A 774 47.86 -15.05 21.02
N ALA A 775 46.53 -15.07 21.11
CA ALA A 775 45.73 -16.28 20.87
C ALA A 775 45.89 -16.83 19.44
N VAL A 776 46.03 -15.95 18.43
CA VAL A 776 46.34 -16.33 17.04
C VAL A 776 47.73 -16.98 16.92
N ILE A 777 48.73 -16.45 17.62
CA ILE A 777 50.11 -16.98 17.64
C ILE A 777 50.16 -18.33 18.38
N ASP A 778 49.51 -18.44 19.53
CA ASP A 778 49.44 -19.67 20.33
C ASP A 778 48.72 -20.79 19.58
N ALA A 779 47.68 -20.45 18.80
CA ALA A 779 46.99 -21.35 17.87
C ALA A 779 47.81 -21.70 16.62
N ARG A 780 48.99 -21.10 16.42
CA ARG A 780 49.90 -21.28 15.27
C ARG A 780 49.22 -21.05 13.91
N GLU A 781 48.31 -20.06 13.85
CA GLU A 781 47.65 -19.72 12.60
C GLU A 781 48.64 -19.05 11.63
N LYS A 782 48.51 -19.37 10.33
CA LYS A 782 49.37 -18.81 9.27
C LYS A 782 48.88 -17.46 8.73
N GLU A 783 47.64 -17.11 9.04
CA GLU A 783 46.98 -15.87 8.64
C GLU A 783 46.26 -15.25 9.84
N SER A 784 46.23 -13.92 9.88
CA SER A 784 45.41 -13.13 10.77
C SER A 784 44.84 -11.93 10.00
N GLY A 785 44.26 -10.95 10.68
CA GLY A 785 43.62 -9.83 10.00
C GLY A 785 42.70 -9.00 10.89
N CYS A 786 41.86 -8.20 10.25
CA CYS A 786 40.73 -7.54 10.90
C CYS A 786 39.43 -7.84 10.15
N THR A 787 38.32 -7.83 10.89
CA THR A 787 36.98 -8.04 10.35
C THR A 787 36.07 -6.85 10.67
N ILE A 788 35.41 -6.29 9.66
CA ILE A 788 34.22 -5.45 9.85
C ILE A 788 33.00 -6.35 9.83
N HIS A 789 32.15 -6.24 10.84
CA HIS A 789 30.89 -6.98 10.93
C HIS A 789 29.76 -6.08 11.43
N GLN A 790 28.51 -6.45 11.12
CA GLN A 790 27.33 -5.82 11.73
C GLN A 790 27.26 -6.18 13.22
N VAL A 791 26.74 -5.25 14.02
CA VAL A 791 26.59 -5.43 15.48
C VAL A 791 25.24 -6.08 15.78
N THR A 792 25.26 -7.20 16.51
CA THR A 792 24.07 -7.94 16.95
C THR A 792 24.04 -8.06 18.48
N GLU A 793 23.05 -8.76 19.05
CA GLU A 793 23.01 -9.08 20.49
C GLU A 793 24.21 -9.98 20.92
N THR A 794 24.78 -10.74 19.97
CA THR A 794 25.93 -11.64 20.19
C THR A 794 27.24 -10.91 19.89
N VAL A 795 28.13 -10.85 20.89
CA VAL A 795 29.47 -10.24 20.76
C VAL A 795 30.24 -10.91 19.62
N ASP A 796 30.65 -10.10 18.64
CA ASP A 796 31.36 -10.49 17.42
C ASP A 796 30.68 -11.61 16.59
N GLY A 797 29.38 -11.82 16.79
CA GLY A 797 28.58 -12.87 16.13
C GLY A 797 27.71 -12.39 14.96
N GLY A 798 27.81 -11.11 14.57
CA GLY A 798 27.00 -10.55 13.49
C GLY A 798 27.57 -10.79 12.08
N PRO A 799 26.78 -10.57 11.01
CA PRO A 799 27.20 -10.73 9.62
C PRO A 799 28.51 -10.02 9.29
N ILE A 800 29.46 -10.76 8.70
CA ILE A 800 30.74 -10.25 8.24
C ILE A 800 30.53 -9.42 6.96
N VAL A 801 31.05 -8.19 6.94
CA VAL A 801 30.95 -7.25 5.81
C VAL A 801 32.26 -7.20 5.02
N VAL A 802 33.40 -7.01 5.71
CA VAL A 802 34.74 -6.90 5.10
C VAL A 802 35.76 -7.65 5.95
N GLN A 803 36.70 -8.36 5.32
CA GLN A 803 37.90 -8.89 5.99
C GLN A 803 39.16 -8.48 5.25
N LYS A 804 40.18 -8.03 6.01
CA LYS A 804 41.54 -7.80 5.50
C LYS A 804 42.49 -8.78 6.16
N ARG A 805 43.37 -9.40 5.39
CA ARG A 805 44.24 -10.52 5.81
C ARG A 805 45.71 -10.12 5.81
N VAL A 806 46.47 -10.68 6.75
CA VAL A 806 47.94 -10.59 6.83
C VAL A 806 48.53 -11.96 7.13
N SER A 807 49.74 -12.21 6.65
CA SER A 807 50.49 -13.42 7.00
C SER A 807 51.13 -13.30 8.39
N VAL A 808 51.08 -14.40 9.14
CA VAL A 808 51.75 -14.58 10.42
C VAL A 808 53.05 -15.35 10.16
N ALA A 809 54.19 -14.77 10.53
CA ALA A 809 55.50 -15.39 10.41
C ALA A 809 55.90 -16.09 11.72
N GLU A 810 56.78 -17.08 11.65
CA GLU A 810 57.21 -17.86 12.84
C GLU A 810 57.91 -17.02 13.94
N GLY A 811 58.31 -15.78 13.62
CA GLY A 811 58.91 -14.83 14.56
C GLY A 811 58.02 -13.63 14.92
N ASP A 812 56.72 -13.62 14.56
CA ASP A 812 55.82 -12.55 14.99
C ASP A 812 55.51 -12.61 16.50
N THR A 813 55.43 -11.44 17.11
CA THR A 813 54.88 -11.23 18.47
C THR A 813 53.49 -10.62 18.38
N ALA A 814 52.75 -10.60 19.49
CA ALA A 814 51.45 -9.93 19.55
C ALA A 814 51.53 -8.45 19.11
N GLU A 815 52.64 -7.77 19.44
CA GLU A 815 52.91 -6.39 19.04
C GLU A 815 53.24 -6.24 17.55
N SER A 816 54.06 -7.13 16.97
CA SER A 816 54.37 -7.05 15.53
C SER A 816 53.16 -7.41 14.67
N LEU A 817 52.35 -8.37 15.11
CA LEU A 817 51.11 -8.74 14.45
C LEU A 817 50.06 -7.62 14.55
N LYS A 818 49.92 -6.99 15.72
CA LYS A 818 49.09 -5.79 15.91
C LYS A 818 49.52 -4.64 14.98
N ALA A 819 50.82 -4.40 14.85
CA ALA A 819 51.36 -3.36 13.97
C ALA A 819 51.08 -3.62 12.47
N LYS A 820 50.96 -4.88 12.05
CA LYS A 820 50.52 -5.26 10.69
C LYS A 820 49.02 -5.07 10.47
N ILE A 821 48.20 -5.35 11.48
CA ILE A 821 46.72 -5.36 11.37
C ILE A 821 46.12 -3.96 11.54
N GLN A 822 46.60 -3.18 12.52
CA GLN A 822 46.00 -1.90 12.90
C GLN A 822 45.84 -0.87 11.75
N PRO A 823 46.75 -0.76 10.76
CA PRO A 823 46.54 0.11 9.59
C PRO A 823 45.37 -0.34 8.69
N LEU A 824 45.05 -1.63 8.66
CA LEU A 824 44.01 -2.20 7.80
C LEU A 824 42.61 -1.97 8.35
N GLU A 825 42.45 -1.78 9.67
CA GLU A 825 41.16 -1.55 10.34
C GLU A 825 40.41 -0.35 9.73
N GLY A 826 41.10 0.78 9.53
CA GLY A 826 40.49 1.98 8.96
C GLY A 826 40.20 1.87 7.46
N ILE A 827 41.05 1.15 6.71
CA ILE A 827 40.81 0.85 5.28
C ILE A 827 39.57 -0.03 5.14
N ALA A 828 39.43 -1.04 6.00
CA ALA A 828 38.27 -1.93 6.02
C ALA A 828 36.97 -1.19 6.37
N PHE A 829 37.02 -0.21 7.30
CA PHE A 829 35.88 0.67 7.57
C PHE A 829 35.46 1.48 6.34
N VAL A 830 36.41 2.14 5.65
CA VAL A 830 36.08 2.94 4.46
C VAL A 830 35.40 2.07 3.39
N GLU A 831 35.92 0.88 3.13
CA GLU A 831 35.32 -0.09 2.19
C GLU A 831 33.91 -0.53 2.61
N ALA A 832 33.72 -0.89 3.89
CA ALA A 832 32.41 -1.27 4.40
C ALA A 832 31.39 -0.13 4.28
N ILE A 833 31.75 1.09 4.67
CA ILE A 833 30.86 2.26 4.56
C ILE A 833 30.54 2.55 3.09
N GLN A 834 31.50 2.38 2.17
CA GLN A 834 31.21 2.49 0.73
C GLN A 834 30.17 1.48 0.27
N MET A 835 30.26 0.21 0.69
CA MET A 835 29.27 -0.82 0.35
C MET A 835 27.87 -0.48 0.89
N PHE A 836 27.75 -0.08 2.16
CA PHE A 836 26.47 0.38 2.73
C PHE A 836 25.93 1.63 2.01
N SER A 837 26.78 2.61 1.67
CA SER A 837 26.36 3.85 0.99
C SER A 837 25.82 3.65 -0.42
N LYS A 838 26.05 2.49 -1.02
CA LYS A 838 25.54 2.11 -2.35
C LYS A 838 24.38 1.11 -2.29
N GLY A 839 24.00 0.64 -1.10
CA GLY A 839 23.01 -0.45 -0.95
C GLY A 839 23.53 -1.83 -1.39
N GLU A 840 24.86 -2.04 -1.43
CA GLU A 840 25.48 -3.33 -1.81
C GLU A 840 25.36 -4.39 -0.68
N VAL A 841 24.78 -4.03 0.48
CA VAL A 841 24.59 -4.89 1.66
C VAL A 841 23.15 -4.79 2.12
N ILE A 842 22.41 -5.91 2.09
CA ILE A 842 21.05 -6.08 2.62
C ILE A 842 21.08 -7.32 3.51
N SER A 843 20.62 -7.22 4.76
CA SER A 843 20.48 -8.37 5.67
C SER A 843 19.07 -8.93 5.66
N TYR A 844 18.91 -10.17 6.13
CA TYR A 844 17.59 -10.80 6.25
C TYR A 844 16.70 -10.11 7.30
N ALA A 845 17.32 -9.43 8.29
CA ALA A 845 16.63 -8.61 9.27
C ALA A 845 16.14 -7.26 8.66
N ASP A 846 16.78 -6.77 7.59
CA ASP A 846 16.29 -5.59 6.85
C ASP A 846 15.05 -5.91 5.98
N ALA A 847 14.76 -7.20 5.76
CA ALA A 847 13.46 -7.69 5.27
C ALA A 847 12.43 -7.91 6.41
N GLY A 848 12.79 -7.57 7.65
CA GLY A 848 11.95 -7.66 8.84
C GLY A 848 11.76 -9.07 9.40
N VAL A 849 12.66 -10.02 9.10
CA VAL A 849 12.56 -11.42 9.55
C VAL A 849 13.65 -11.78 10.58
N SER A 850 13.24 -12.32 11.72
CA SER A 850 14.08 -12.63 12.88
C SER A 850 14.35 -14.13 13.04
N ILE A 851 15.47 -14.59 12.45
CA ILE A 851 15.95 -15.98 12.56
C ILE A 851 16.14 -16.40 14.03
N ASP A 852 16.60 -15.49 14.89
CA ASP A 852 16.79 -15.76 16.32
C ASP A 852 15.46 -15.89 17.09
N ALA A 853 14.38 -15.23 16.64
CA ALA A 853 13.05 -15.44 17.20
C ALA A 853 12.51 -16.81 16.78
N GLY A 854 12.60 -17.17 15.50
CA GLY A 854 12.20 -18.50 15.00
C GLY A 854 12.89 -19.65 15.76
N ASN A 855 14.20 -19.56 15.97
CA ASN A 855 14.96 -20.56 16.75
C ASN A 855 14.46 -20.67 18.21
N LYS A 856 14.17 -19.54 18.87
CA LYS A 856 13.65 -19.52 20.25
C LYS A 856 12.24 -20.11 20.34
N LEU A 857 11.38 -19.86 19.35
CA LEU A 857 10.05 -20.47 19.28
C LEU A 857 10.15 -21.99 19.19
N VAL A 858 11.00 -22.51 18.29
CA VAL A 858 11.23 -23.95 18.13
C VAL A 858 11.61 -24.63 19.45
N ASP A 859 12.46 -24.01 20.27
CA ASP A 859 12.80 -24.53 21.59
C ASP A 859 11.65 -24.48 22.61
N LEU A 860 10.76 -23.49 22.53
CA LEU A 860 9.57 -23.38 23.38
C LEU A 860 8.50 -24.43 23.02
N ILE A 861 8.32 -24.78 21.75
CA ILE A 861 7.23 -25.66 21.29
C ILE A 861 7.58 -27.15 21.29
N LYS A 862 8.88 -27.52 21.25
CA LYS A 862 9.37 -28.91 21.31
C LYS A 862 8.67 -29.79 22.36
N PRO A 863 8.44 -29.34 23.62
CA PRO A 863 7.75 -30.15 24.63
C PRO A 863 6.29 -30.46 24.27
N PHE A 864 5.59 -29.55 23.60
CA PHE A 864 4.19 -29.73 23.19
C PHE A 864 4.07 -30.72 22.03
N CYS A 865 4.89 -30.57 20.98
CA CYS A 865 4.89 -31.53 19.86
C CYS A 865 5.22 -32.95 20.34
N LYS A 866 6.22 -33.10 21.21
CA LYS A 866 6.61 -34.40 21.78
C LYS A 866 5.51 -35.11 22.58
N ALA A 867 4.53 -34.37 23.13
CA ALA A 867 3.40 -34.96 23.83
C ALA A 867 2.45 -35.72 22.88
N THR A 868 2.36 -35.29 21.62
CA THR A 868 1.50 -35.87 20.56
C THR A 868 2.03 -37.18 19.97
N ARG A 869 3.18 -37.67 20.42
CA ARG A 869 3.86 -38.88 19.93
C ARG A 869 2.94 -40.10 19.83
N ARG A 870 2.99 -40.83 18.71
CA ARG A 870 2.22 -42.07 18.50
C ARG A 870 3.00 -43.13 17.71
N ALA A 871 2.43 -44.33 17.59
CA ALA A 871 2.95 -45.34 16.66
C ALA A 871 2.98 -44.77 15.23
N GLY A 872 4.16 -44.81 14.60
CA GLY A 872 4.45 -44.21 13.30
C GLY A 872 5.23 -42.89 13.34
N CYS A 873 5.23 -42.13 14.44
CA CYS A 873 6.03 -40.91 14.55
C CYS A 873 6.36 -40.50 16.00
N ASP A 874 7.63 -40.16 16.25
CA ASP A 874 8.12 -39.68 17.55
C ASP A 874 7.84 -38.18 17.84
N ALA A 875 7.28 -37.44 16.88
CA ALA A 875 6.91 -36.02 16.97
C ALA A 875 8.06 -35.08 17.40
N ASP A 876 9.25 -35.31 16.82
CA ASP A 876 10.47 -34.54 17.09
C ASP A 876 10.66 -33.40 16.08
N LEU A 877 11.14 -32.23 16.54
CA LEU A 877 11.32 -31.03 15.72
C LEU A 877 12.80 -30.76 15.45
N GLY A 878 13.18 -30.61 14.17
CA GLY A 878 14.53 -30.24 13.76
C GLY A 878 15.04 -30.86 12.45
N GLY A 879 14.24 -31.67 11.76
CA GLY A 879 14.53 -32.12 10.39
C GLY A 879 13.88 -31.23 9.33
N PHE A 880 14.32 -31.32 8.08
CA PHE A 880 13.74 -30.61 6.92
C PHE A 880 12.31 -31.05 6.55
N GLY A 881 11.69 -31.96 7.30
CA GLY A 881 10.32 -32.42 7.12
C GLY A 881 9.92 -33.49 8.13
N GLY A 882 8.64 -33.56 8.45
CA GLY A 882 8.07 -34.59 9.32
C GLY A 882 8.02 -35.96 8.65
N LEU A 883 8.34 -37.01 9.40
CA LEU A 883 8.34 -38.40 8.91
C LEU A 883 7.26 -39.22 9.62
N PHE A 884 6.51 -40.04 8.87
CA PHE A 884 5.53 -40.97 9.43
C PHE A 884 5.67 -42.37 8.80
N ASP A 885 5.94 -43.38 9.63
CA ASP A 885 6.01 -44.79 9.21
C ASP A 885 4.65 -45.47 9.32
N ILE A 886 4.01 -45.65 8.16
CA ILE A 886 2.72 -46.33 7.95
C ILE A 886 2.76 -47.78 8.47
N SER A 887 3.88 -48.48 8.30
CA SER A 887 4.03 -49.88 8.72
C SER A 887 4.18 -50.00 10.23
N ALA A 888 4.98 -49.11 10.85
CA ALA A 888 5.11 -49.03 12.30
C ALA A 888 3.81 -48.57 12.99
N ALA A 889 2.96 -47.81 12.28
CA ALA A 889 1.60 -47.48 12.71
C ALA A 889 0.57 -48.64 12.56
N GLY A 890 0.98 -49.78 12.00
CA GLY A 890 0.16 -50.99 11.87
C GLY A 890 -0.68 -51.09 10.60
N TYR A 891 -0.44 -50.23 9.59
CA TYR A 891 -1.18 -50.22 8.34
C TYR A 891 -0.47 -51.05 7.25
N ASN A 892 -1.23 -51.80 6.45
CA ASN A 892 -0.70 -52.47 5.26
C ASN A 892 -0.65 -51.48 4.08
N ALA A 893 0.55 -51.14 3.63
CA ALA A 893 0.77 -50.20 2.52
C ALA A 893 0.12 -50.59 1.18
N SER A 894 -0.19 -51.87 0.91
CA SER A 894 -0.88 -52.26 -0.33
C SER A 894 -2.38 -51.93 -0.31
N GLU A 895 -3.00 -51.97 0.87
CA GLU A 895 -4.46 -51.83 1.06
C GLU A 895 -4.87 -50.47 1.63
N THR A 896 -3.90 -49.64 2.02
CA THR A 896 -4.12 -48.34 2.64
C THR A 896 -4.08 -47.22 1.61
N VAL A 897 -4.96 -46.23 1.78
CA VAL A 897 -4.99 -44.96 1.05
C VAL A 897 -4.77 -43.85 2.07
N LEU A 898 -3.91 -42.88 1.74
CA LEU A 898 -3.77 -41.66 2.53
C LEU A 898 -4.80 -40.63 2.07
N ILE A 899 -5.40 -39.93 3.02
CA ILE A 899 -6.31 -38.81 2.80
C ILE A 899 -5.66 -37.58 3.40
N GLY A 900 -5.61 -36.47 2.66
CA GLY A 900 -5.23 -35.16 3.20
C GLY A 900 -6.48 -34.28 3.37
N ALA A 901 -6.52 -33.51 4.44
CA ALA A 901 -7.48 -32.43 4.66
C ALA A 901 -6.72 -31.16 5.07
N THR A 902 -7.19 -30.01 4.61
CA THR A 902 -6.67 -28.70 5.00
C THR A 902 -7.81 -27.72 5.21
N ASP A 903 -7.72 -26.93 6.26
CA ASP A 903 -8.65 -25.86 6.60
C ASP A 903 -7.95 -24.84 7.53
N GLY A 904 -8.59 -23.72 7.80
CA GLY A 904 -8.15 -22.68 8.72
C GLY A 904 -9.08 -22.47 9.91
N VAL A 905 -8.79 -21.46 10.73
CA VAL A 905 -9.70 -21.00 11.82
C VAL A 905 -10.62 -19.86 11.35
N GLY A 906 -10.21 -19.09 10.34
CA GLY A 906 -10.98 -17.96 9.82
C GLY A 906 -11.18 -16.83 10.83
N THR A 907 -12.27 -16.09 10.70
CA THR A 907 -12.47 -14.82 11.44
C THR A 907 -12.67 -14.95 12.94
N LYS A 908 -12.77 -16.18 13.49
CA LYS A 908 -12.68 -16.47 14.94
C LYS A 908 -11.34 -16.00 15.53
N LEU A 909 -10.26 -16.00 14.72
CA LEU A 909 -8.96 -15.44 15.12
C LEU A 909 -9.05 -13.99 15.60
N ARG A 910 -9.89 -13.13 14.98
CA ARG A 910 -10.04 -11.73 15.41
C ARG A 910 -10.56 -11.59 16.84
N ILE A 911 -11.33 -12.57 17.34
CA ILE A 911 -11.78 -12.61 18.74
C ILE A 911 -10.61 -13.02 19.65
N ALA A 912 -9.83 -14.03 19.26
CA ALA A 912 -8.64 -14.49 20.00
C ALA A 912 -7.62 -13.35 20.21
N HIS A 913 -7.31 -12.59 19.15
CA HIS A 913 -6.48 -11.37 19.22
C HIS A 913 -7.08 -10.33 20.18
N SER A 914 -8.39 -10.05 20.05
CA SER A 914 -9.07 -9.00 20.84
C SER A 914 -9.08 -9.26 22.35
N VAL A 915 -9.08 -10.54 22.78
CA VAL A 915 -9.10 -10.92 24.21
C VAL A 915 -7.80 -11.56 24.69
N LYS A 916 -6.78 -11.64 23.83
CA LYS A 916 -5.46 -12.25 24.09
C LYS A 916 -5.52 -13.70 24.59
N LYS A 917 -6.34 -14.53 23.95
CA LYS A 917 -6.51 -15.96 24.27
C LYS A 917 -6.38 -16.81 23.00
N HIS A 918 -5.19 -17.42 22.85
CA HIS A 918 -4.73 -18.01 21.59
C HIS A 918 -4.62 -19.55 21.65
N ASP A 919 -4.70 -20.15 22.83
CA ASP A 919 -4.57 -21.59 23.05
C ASP A 919 -5.80 -22.39 22.58
N THR A 920 -6.99 -21.80 22.58
CA THR A 920 -8.20 -22.47 22.11
C THR A 920 -8.28 -22.57 20.58
N VAL A 921 -7.79 -21.57 19.85
CA VAL A 921 -7.84 -21.56 18.38
C VAL A 921 -6.90 -22.56 17.72
N GLY A 922 -5.86 -23.02 18.42
CA GLY A 922 -5.06 -24.15 17.96
C GLY A 922 -5.85 -25.48 17.94
N ILE A 923 -6.76 -25.67 18.91
CA ILE A 923 -7.65 -26.84 18.94
C ILE A 923 -8.69 -26.75 17.81
N ASP A 924 -9.24 -25.54 17.57
CA ASP A 924 -10.12 -25.27 16.43
C ASP A 924 -9.47 -25.66 15.10
N LEU A 925 -8.21 -25.27 14.87
CA LEU A 925 -7.48 -25.56 13.64
C LEU A 925 -7.37 -27.07 13.37
N VAL A 926 -7.02 -27.85 14.39
CA VAL A 926 -6.95 -29.31 14.28
C VAL A 926 -8.35 -29.89 14.02
N ALA A 927 -9.36 -29.43 14.75
CA ALA A 927 -10.73 -29.94 14.67
C ALA A 927 -11.32 -29.81 13.26
N MET A 928 -11.12 -28.67 12.59
CA MET A 928 -11.59 -28.45 11.22
C MET A 928 -11.02 -29.49 10.25
N CYS A 929 -9.71 -29.79 10.34
CA CYS A 929 -9.08 -30.77 9.45
C CYS A 929 -9.42 -32.24 9.79
N VAL A 930 -9.33 -32.63 11.07
CA VAL A 930 -9.44 -34.06 11.46
C VAL A 930 -10.88 -34.58 11.41
N ASN A 931 -11.88 -33.71 11.62
CA ASN A 931 -13.27 -34.08 11.49
C ASN A 931 -13.67 -34.29 10.02
N ASP A 932 -13.06 -33.57 9.08
CA ASP A 932 -13.26 -33.78 7.64
C ASP A 932 -12.53 -35.05 7.14
N LEU A 933 -11.37 -35.39 7.69
CA LEU A 933 -10.71 -36.69 7.41
C LEU A 933 -11.58 -37.89 7.82
N ILE A 934 -12.15 -37.85 9.03
CA ILE A 934 -12.91 -39.00 9.54
C ILE A 934 -14.22 -39.21 8.79
N VAL A 935 -14.81 -38.15 8.20
CA VAL A 935 -15.98 -38.25 7.32
C VAL A 935 -15.76 -39.19 6.14
N ALA A 936 -14.55 -39.21 5.56
CA ALA A 936 -14.16 -40.14 4.49
C ALA A 936 -13.75 -41.54 4.99
N GLY A 937 -13.83 -41.79 6.30
CA GLY A 937 -13.43 -43.04 6.96
C GLY A 937 -11.97 -43.08 7.41
N GLY A 938 -11.22 -41.97 7.31
CA GLY A 938 -9.80 -41.91 7.68
C GLY A 938 -9.56 -41.83 9.19
N GLU A 939 -8.62 -42.63 9.70
CA GLU A 939 -8.00 -42.38 11.00
C GLU A 939 -6.91 -41.31 10.84
N PRO A 940 -6.97 -40.15 11.53
CA PRO A 940 -5.88 -39.18 11.51
C PRO A 940 -4.56 -39.79 11.98
N LEU A 941 -3.49 -39.57 11.22
CA LEU A 941 -2.14 -40.05 11.52
C LEU A 941 -1.26 -38.91 12.04
N PHE A 942 -1.20 -37.82 11.30
CA PHE A 942 -0.40 -36.66 11.66
C PHE A 942 -1.03 -35.33 11.24
N PHE A 943 -0.48 -34.26 11.78
CA PHE A 943 -0.82 -32.88 11.55
C PHE A 943 0.45 -32.07 11.28
N LEU A 944 0.33 -31.08 10.40
CA LEU A 944 1.30 -30.02 10.16
C LEU A 944 0.57 -28.68 10.26
N ASP A 945 1.19 -27.70 10.91
CA ASP A 945 0.68 -26.34 11.03
C ASP A 945 1.44 -25.33 10.16
N TYR A 946 0.75 -24.28 9.74
CA TYR A 946 1.33 -23.12 9.08
C TYR A 946 0.88 -21.88 9.85
N PHE A 947 1.81 -21.28 10.58
CA PHE A 947 1.63 -20.05 11.34
C PHE A 947 2.27 -18.90 10.56
N ALA A 948 1.45 -17.93 10.12
CA ALA A 948 1.94 -16.75 9.40
C ALA A 948 1.62 -15.49 10.19
N THR A 949 2.58 -14.56 10.34
CA THR A 949 2.39 -13.31 11.10
C THR A 949 3.19 -12.15 10.54
N GLY A 950 2.78 -10.91 10.84
CA GLY A 950 3.52 -9.70 10.47
C GLY A 950 4.76 -9.45 11.33
N HIS A 951 4.79 -9.94 12.57
CA HIS A 951 5.94 -9.87 13.48
C HIS A 951 5.85 -11.01 14.51
N LEU A 952 6.95 -11.72 14.76
CA LEU A 952 6.92 -12.96 15.56
C LEU A 952 6.91 -12.71 17.07
N GLU A 953 5.71 -12.61 17.64
CA GLU A 953 5.49 -12.61 19.09
C GLU A 953 5.58 -14.02 19.70
N LEU A 954 6.69 -14.30 20.40
CA LEU A 954 7.04 -15.65 20.86
C LEU A 954 6.01 -16.31 21.79
N GLU A 955 5.46 -15.56 22.75
CA GLU A 955 4.49 -16.09 23.72
C GLU A 955 3.14 -16.42 23.05
N GLU A 956 2.76 -15.64 22.03
CA GLU A 956 1.52 -15.80 21.28
C GLU A 956 1.59 -17.03 20.37
N ALA A 957 2.64 -17.12 19.54
CA ALA A 957 2.89 -18.27 18.68
C ALA A 957 3.02 -19.57 19.48
N ALA A 958 3.76 -19.56 20.60
CA ALA A 958 3.88 -20.73 21.47
C ALA A 958 2.53 -21.13 22.11
N SER A 959 1.66 -20.17 22.42
CA SER A 959 0.31 -20.42 22.93
C SER A 959 -0.59 -21.09 21.88
N VAL A 960 -0.53 -20.64 20.62
CA VAL A 960 -1.24 -21.30 19.50
C VAL A 960 -0.76 -22.73 19.31
N VAL A 961 0.55 -22.96 19.19
CA VAL A 961 1.11 -24.31 18.94
C VAL A 961 0.81 -25.28 20.09
N LYS A 962 0.79 -24.79 21.34
CA LYS A 962 0.30 -25.56 22.49
C LYS A 962 -1.17 -26.00 22.32
N GLY A 963 -2.01 -25.12 21.76
CA GLY A 963 -3.38 -25.45 21.38
C GLY A 963 -3.47 -26.52 20.29
N ILE A 964 -2.64 -26.41 19.25
CA ILE A 964 -2.56 -27.38 18.15
C ILE A 964 -2.14 -28.76 18.68
N ALA A 965 -1.13 -28.81 19.55
CA ALA A 965 -0.71 -30.05 20.22
C ALA A 965 -1.85 -30.68 21.03
N ALA A 966 -2.58 -29.89 21.84
CA ALA A 966 -3.73 -30.37 22.60
C ALA A 966 -4.90 -30.84 21.70
N GLY A 967 -5.08 -30.27 20.51
CA GLY A 967 -6.00 -30.76 19.49
C GLY A 967 -5.54 -32.10 18.90
N CYS A 968 -4.24 -32.23 18.61
CA CYS A 968 -3.64 -33.47 18.09
C CYS A 968 -3.76 -34.63 19.09
N GLU A 969 -3.54 -34.39 20.39
CA GLU A 969 -3.76 -35.37 21.46
C GLU A 969 -5.22 -35.85 21.53
N GLN A 970 -6.20 -34.94 21.36
CA GLN A 970 -7.63 -35.29 21.33
C GLN A 970 -8.01 -36.12 20.08
N ALA A 971 -7.42 -35.79 18.93
CA ALA A 971 -7.58 -36.53 17.68
C ALA A 971 -6.80 -37.86 17.66
N GLY A 972 -5.78 -38.00 18.52
CA GLY A 972 -4.86 -39.12 18.54
C GLY A 972 -3.85 -39.11 17.39
N CYS A 973 -3.55 -37.97 16.77
CA CYS A 973 -2.53 -37.80 15.73
C CYS A 973 -1.27 -37.12 16.27
N GLY A 974 -0.15 -37.26 15.56
CA GLY A 974 1.10 -36.56 15.90
C GLY A 974 1.19 -35.18 15.25
N LEU A 975 1.66 -34.18 15.97
CA LEU A 975 2.12 -32.90 15.43
C LEU A 975 3.59 -33.05 15.04
N ILE A 976 3.87 -33.24 13.75
CA ILE A 976 5.17 -33.76 13.27
C ILE A 976 6.08 -32.72 12.61
N GLY A 977 5.68 -31.45 12.67
CA GLY A 977 6.34 -30.32 12.04
C GLY A 977 5.32 -29.26 11.64
N GLY A 978 5.84 -28.15 11.12
CA GLY A 978 5.06 -27.01 10.67
C GLY A 978 6.00 -25.91 10.17
N GLU A 979 5.43 -24.81 9.71
CA GLU A 979 6.17 -23.63 9.25
C GLU A 979 5.75 -22.41 10.09
N THR A 980 6.72 -21.57 10.46
CA THR A 980 6.45 -20.29 11.13
C THR A 980 7.05 -19.16 10.31
N ALA A 981 6.19 -18.50 9.54
CA ALA A 981 6.57 -17.48 8.57
C ALA A 981 6.29 -16.07 9.10
N GLU A 982 7.35 -15.31 9.35
CA GLU A 982 7.28 -13.87 9.58
C GLU A 982 7.28 -13.15 8.23
N MET A 983 6.23 -12.40 7.92
CA MET A 983 6.00 -11.75 6.63
C MET A 983 5.45 -10.32 6.82
N PRO A 984 6.31 -9.36 7.21
CA PRO A 984 5.89 -8.00 7.62
C PRO A 984 5.26 -7.14 6.51
N SER A 985 5.37 -7.56 5.24
CA SER A 985 4.75 -6.92 4.08
C SER A 985 3.45 -7.58 3.62
N MET A 986 3.06 -8.71 4.23
CA MET A 986 1.83 -9.45 3.92
C MET A 986 0.80 -9.37 5.07
N TYR A 987 1.26 -9.32 6.31
CA TYR A 987 0.43 -9.22 7.51
C TYR A 987 0.78 -7.97 8.31
N ALA A 988 -0.23 -7.32 8.89
CA ALA A 988 -0.01 -6.17 9.77
C ALA A 988 0.72 -6.61 11.07
N PRO A 989 1.49 -5.71 11.72
CA PRO A 989 2.10 -5.99 13.01
C PRO A 989 1.05 -6.39 14.06
N GLY A 990 1.23 -7.57 14.67
CA GLY A 990 0.29 -8.13 15.65
C GLY A 990 -0.91 -8.87 15.07
N ASP A 991 -0.97 -9.09 13.75
CA ASP A 991 -1.90 -10.05 13.14
C ASP A 991 -1.18 -11.38 12.83
N TYR A 992 -1.89 -12.50 13.02
CA TYR A 992 -1.51 -13.81 12.48
C TYR A 992 -2.68 -14.57 11.84
N ASP A 993 -2.36 -15.46 10.91
CA ASP A 993 -3.28 -16.43 10.30
C ASP A 993 -2.76 -17.87 10.46
N LEU A 994 -3.68 -18.83 10.46
CA LEU A 994 -3.42 -20.25 10.71
C LEU A 994 -4.04 -21.12 9.62
N ALA A 995 -3.20 -21.93 8.98
CA ALA A 995 -3.64 -23.04 8.14
C ALA A 995 -3.16 -24.38 8.71
N GLY A 996 -4.03 -25.40 8.63
CA GLY A 996 -3.79 -26.73 9.14
C GLY A 996 -3.76 -27.75 8.03
N PHE A 997 -2.94 -28.79 8.18
CA PHE A 997 -2.84 -29.89 7.22
C PHE A 997 -2.82 -31.20 7.99
N SER A 998 -3.92 -31.95 7.94
CA SER A 998 -3.97 -33.30 8.53
C SER A 998 -3.89 -34.37 7.45
N VAL A 999 -3.12 -35.42 7.73
CA VAL A 999 -3.08 -36.64 6.92
C VAL A 999 -3.61 -37.80 7.74
N GLY A 1000 -4.57 -38.52 7.18
CA GLY A 1000 -5.14 -39.75 7.74
C GLY A 1000 -4.96 -40.95 6.81
N ALA A 1001 -5.28 -42.14 7.33
CA ALA A 1001 -5.25 -43.39 6.58
C ALA A 1001 -6.59 -44.13 6.65
N VAL A 1002 -6.98 -44.72 5.52
CA VAL A 1002 -8.17 -45.57 5.38
C VAL A 1002 -7.82 -46.80 4.54
N GLN A 1003 -8.51 -47.92 4.77
CA GLN A 1003 -8.40 -49.06 3.85
C GLN A 1003 -9.22 -48.80 2.59
N LYS A 1004 -8.75 -49.23 1.41
CA LYS A 1004 -9.49 -49.10 0.13
C LYS A 1004 -10.94 -49.57 0.21
N SER A 1005 -11.19 -50.64 0.97
CA SER A 1005 -12.53 -51.23 1.18
C SER A 1005 -13.39 -50.53 2.23
N ALA A 1006 -12.91 -49.45 2.85
CA ALA A 1006 -13.56 -48.74 3.97
C ALA A 1006 -13.71 -47.22 3.73
N ILE A 1007 -13.35 -46.71 2.55
CA ILE A 1007 -13.58 -45.31 2.15
C ILE A 1007 -15.07 -45.02 2.15
N LEU A 1008 -15.52 -44.00 2.88
CA LEU A 1008 -16.91 -43.57 2.95
C LEU A 1008 -17.24 -42.48 1.90
N PRO A 1009 -18.51 -42.31 1.49
CA PRO A 1009 -19.69 -43.11 1.88
C PRO A 1009 -19.79 -44.46 1.14
N GLN A 1010 -20.44 -45.45 1.76
CA GLN A 1010 -20.69 -46.80 1.23
C GLN A 1010 -22.12 -47.27 1.50
N ASN A 1011 -22.78 -47.85 0.49
CA ASN A 1011 -24.07 -48.54 0.63
C ASN A 1011 -25.18 -47.72 1.32
N VAL A 1012 -25.10 -46.40 1.20
CA VAL A 1012 -26.10 -45.43 1.67
C VAL A 1012 -27.36 -45.56 0.80
N GLN A 1013 -28.52 -45.71 1.44
CA GLN A 1013 -29.80 -45.91 0.75
C GLN A 1013 -30.97 -45.31 1.54
N ALA A 1014 -32.12 -45.15 0.89
CA ALA A 1014 -33.36 -44.78 1.58
C ALA A 1014 -33.70 -45.80 2.69
N GLY A 1015 -34.17 -45.30 3.83
CA GLY A 1015 -34.46 -46.09 5.04
C GLY A 1015 -33.28 -46.25 6.02
N ASP A 1016 -32.06 -45.80 5.66
CA ASP A 1016 -30.98 -45.61 6.64
C ASP A 1016 -31.30 -44.44 7.59
N VAL A 1017 -30.77 -44.50 8.82
CA VAL A 1017 -31.08 -43.57 9.93
C VAL A 1017 -29.95 -42.55 10.11
N LEU A 1018 -30.31 -41.34 10.51
CA LEU A 1018 -29.43 -40.20 10.76
C LEU A 1018 -29.23 -40.00 12.27
N LEU A 1019 -28.01 -40.18 12.76
CA LEU A 1019 -27.65 -39.92 14.15
C LEU A 1019 -26.83 -38.63 14.26
N GLY A 1020 -27.34 -37.65 15.01
CA GLY A 1020 -26.65 -36.40 15.31
C GLY A 1020 -25.82 -36.46 16.58
N LEU A 1021 -24.61 -35.89 16.54
CA LEU A 1021 -23.76 -35.64 17.71
C LEU A 1021 -23.76 -34.15 18.04
N THR A 1022 -23.83 -33.84 19.34
CA THR A 1022 -23.90 -32.45 19.82
C THR A 1022 -22.58 -31.71 19.69
N SER A 1023 -22.64 -30.44 19.28
CA SER A 1023 -21.48 -29.53 19.28
C SER A 1023 -21.20 -28.94 20.65
N SER A 1024 -19.94 -28.51 20.86
CA SER A 1024 -19.49 -27.74 22.02
C SER A 1024 -19.96 -26.28 21.99
N GLY A 1025 -20.39 -25.80 20.83
CA GLY A 1025 -20.69 -24.40 20.55
C GLY A 1025 -20.65 -24.15 19.04
N ILE A 1026 -20.36 -22.90 18.66
CA ILE A 1026 -20.18 -22.50 17.26
C ILE A 1026 -18.84 -23.06 16.77
N HIS A 1027 -18.86 -23.85 15.69
CA HIS A 1027 -17.64 -24.29 15.01
C HIS A 1027 -16.96 -23.08 14.31
N SER A 1028 -15.68 -23.18 13.94
CA SER A 1028 -14.88 -22.03 13.43
C SER A 1028 -15.52 -21.25 12.27
N ASN A 1029 -16.34 -21.89 11.44
CA ASN A 1029 -17.04 -21.26 10.33
C ASN A 1029 -18.31 -20.51 10.79
N GLY A 1030 -18.58 -19.35 10.16
CA GLY A 1030 -19.71 -18.47 10.49
C GLY A 1030 -19.38 -17.31 11.45
N PHE A 1031 -18.16 -17.25 11.99
CA PHE A 1031 -17.75 -16.21 12.94
C PHE A 1031 -17.78 -14.77 12.39
N SER A 1032 -17.78 -14.57 11.07
CA SER A 1032 -17.97 -13.24 10.47
C SER A 1032 -19.36 -12.66 10.78
N LEU A 1033 -20.40 -13.50 10.76
CA LEU A 1033 -21.75 -13.11 11.18
C LEU A 1033 -21.79 -12.90 12.69
N VAL A 1034 -21.25 -13.83 13.49
CA VAL A 1034 -21.20 -13.71 14.96
C VAL A 1034 -20.60 -12.38 15.40
N ARG A 1035 -19.46 -11.98 14.83
CA ARG A 1035 -18.81 -10.70 15.12
C ARG A 1035 -19.70 -9.49 14.78
N LYS A 1036 -20.35 -9.51 13.61
CA LYS A 1036 -21.28 -8.46 13.17
C LYS A 1036 -22.51 -8.35 14.08
N LEU A 1037 -22.99 -9.45 14.65
CA LEU A 1037 -24.10 -9.46 15.61
C LEU A 1037 -23.67 -8.91 16.98
N ILE A 1038 -22.46 -9.22 17.45
CA ILE A 1038 -21.90 -8.62 18.69
C ILE A 1038 -21.80 -7.10 18.58
N GLU A 1039 -21.27 -6.60 17.46
CA GLU A 1039 -21.23 -5.16 17.15
C GLU A 1039 -22.65 -4.57 17.00
N ARG A 1040 -23.51 -5.30 16.28
CA ARG A 1040 -24.98 -5.21 16.21
C ARG A 1040 -25.63 -4.74 17.52
N GLU A 1041 -25.50 -5.58 18.53
CA GLU A 1041 -26.14 -5.43 19.84
C GLU A 1041 -25.38 -4.47 20.78
N GLY A 1042 -24.35 -3.77 20.30
CA GLY A 1042 -23.53 -2.84 21.09
C GLY A 1042 -22.67 -3.52 22.15
N LEU A 1043 -22.39 -4.81 21.98
CA LEU A 1043 -21.66 -5.65 22.93
C LEU A 1043 -20.16 -5.68 22.59
N SER A 1044 -19.32 -5.94 23.59
CA SER A 1044 -17.89 -6.19 23.41
C SER A 1044 -17.53 -7.60 23.90
N TYR A 1045 -16.39 -8.15 23.46
CA TYR A 1045 -15.96 -9.47 23.92
C TYR A 1045 -15.65 -9.53 25.43
N SER A 1046 -15.49 -8.40 26.11
CA SER A 1046 -15.36 -8.30 27.57
C SER A 1046 -16.69 -8.10 28.30
N SER A 1047 -17.81 -7.90 27.60
CA SER A 1047 -19.14 -7.85 28.20
C SER A 1047 -19.53 -9.20 28.81
N PRO A 1048 -20.37 -9.21 29.87
CA PRO A 1048 -20.96 -10.45 30.41
C PRO A 1048 -21.69 -11.25 29.33
N CYS A 1049 -21.59 -12.57 29.37
CA CYS A 1049 -22.21 -13.44 28.38
C CYS A 1049 -23.75 -13.43 28.51
N PRO A 1050 -24.52 -12.99 27.49
CA PRO A 1050 -25.96 -12.82 27.62
C PRO A 1050 -26.75 -14.13 27.44
N TRP A 1051 -26.13 -15.19 26.88
CA TRP A 1051 -26.75 -16.50 26.67
C TRP A 1051 -26.30 -17.59 27.66
N ASP A 1052 -25.22 -17.37 28.42
CA ASP A 1052 -24.71 -18.33 29.40
C ASP A 1052 -24.13 -17.63 30.64
N SER A 1053 -24.90 -17.62 31.72
CA SER A 1053 -24.51 -17.02 33.00
C SER A 1053 -23.40 -17.79 33.75
N SER A 1054 -22.97 -18.95 33.26
CA SER A 1054 -21.84 -19.70 33.83
C SER A 1054 -20.49 -19.27 33.28
N VAL A 1055 -20.47 -18.52 32.17
CA VAL A 1055 -19.26 -18.02 31.51
C VAL A 1055 -19.12 -16.52 31.75
N SER A 1056 -17.89 -16.07 32.06
CA SER A 1056 -17.68 -14.71 32.57
C SER A 1056 -17.88 -13.64 31.50
N THR A 1057 -17.49 -13.92 30.25
CA THR A 1057 -17.54 -12.97 29.14
C THR A 1057 -17.99 -13.61 27.83
N ILE A 1058 -18.48 -12.77 26.92
CA ILE A 1058 -18.80 -13.13 25.54
C ILE A 1058 -17.59 -13.77 24.85
N GLY A 1059 -16.40 -13.16 24.97
CA GLY A 1059 -15.17 -13.65 24.35
C GLY A 1059 -14.76 -15.03 24.86
N GLU A 1060 -14.95 -15.31 26.15
CA GLU A 1060 -14.68 -16.63 26.72
C GLU A 1060 -15.62 -17.70 26.14
N SER A 1061 -16.93 -17.40 26.03
CA SER A 1061 -17.92 -18.32 25.46
C SER A 1061 -17.69 -18.57 23.96
N LEU A 1062 -17.45 -17.50 23.20
CA LEU A 1062 -17.19 -17.56 21.75
C LEU A 1062 -15.86 -18.25 21.39
N LEU A 1063 -14.88 -18.26 22.30
CA LEU A 1063 -13.62 -18.98 22.12
C LEU A 1063 -13.66 -20.43 22.64
N THR A 1064 -14.84 -20.98 22.91
CA THR A 1064 -15.02 -22.43 23.10
C THR A 1064 -14.53 -23.18 21.84
N PRO A 1065 -13.61 -24.16 21.95
CA PRO A 1065 -13.12 -24.89 20.80
C PRO A 1065 -14.20 -25.71 20.07
N THR A 1066 -14.05 -25.81 18.75
CA THR A 1066 -14.72 -26.80 17.90
C THR A 1066 -14.42 -28.20 18.42
N LYS A 1067 -15.46 -29.01 18.63
CA LYS A 1067 -15.34 -30.37 19.18
C LYS A 1067 -14.71 -31.34 18.18
N ILE A 1068 -13.79 -32.17 18.65
CA ILE A 1068 -13.13 -33.23 17.87
C ILE A 1068 -13.88 -34.55 18.07
N TYR A 1069 -14.47 -35.10 17.00
CA TYR A 1069 -15.30 -36.32 17.06
C TYR A 1069 -14.52 -37.62 16.76
N VAL A 1070 -13.21 -37.51 16.52
CA VAL A 1070 -12.38 -38.64 16.08
C VAL A 1070 -12.49 -39.84 17.03
N LYS A 1071 -12.34 -39.60 18.33
CA LYS A 1071 -12.35 -40.64 19.37
C LYS A 1071 -13.70 -41.37 19.51
N SER A 1072 -14.82 -40.68 19.28
CA SER A 1072 -16.16 -41.27 19.38
C SER A 1072 -16.60 -41.98 18.09
N CYS A 1073 -16.24 -41.48 16.92
CA CYS A 1073 -16.61 -42.08 15.63
C CYS A 1073 -15.70 -43.24 15.18
N LEU A 1074 -14.40 -43.20 15.49
CA LEU A 1074 -13.41 -44.20 15.02
C LEU A 1074 -13.73 -45.67 15.41
N PRO A 1075 -14.29 -45.98 16.60
CA PRO A 1075 -14.72 -47.34 16.93
C PRO A 1075 -15.84 -47.88 16.04
N LEU A 1076 -16.74 -47.01 15.54
CA LEU A 1076 -17.83 -47.41 14.65
C LEU A 1076 -17.32 -47.65 13.22
N LEU A 1077 -16.34 -46.87 12.76
CA LEU A 1077 -15.59 -47.11 11.51
C LEU A 1077 -14.89 -48.47 11.53
N LYS A 1078 -14.16 -48.77 12.62
CA LYS A 1078 -13.46 -50.05 12.79
C LYS A 1078 -14.39 -51.26 12.82
N GLN A 1079 -15.66 -51.06 13.17
CA GLN A 1079 -16.71 -52.09 13.12
C GLN A 1079 -17.58 -52.06 11.85
N LYS A 1080 -17.28 -51.18 10.88
CA LYS A 1080 -18.05 -51.00 9.63
C LYS A 1080 -19.56 -50.76 9.85
N ILE A 1081 -19.90 -50.04 10.92
CA ILE A 1081 -21.29 -49.71 11.30
C ILE A 1081 -21.80 -48.48 10.52
N VAL A 1082 -20.90 -47.55 10.21
CA VAL A 1082 -21.20 -46.27 9.57
C VAL A 1082 -21.16 -46.43 8.06
N LYS A 1083 -22.21 -45.93 7.38
CA LYS A 1083 -22.34 -45.90 5.92
C LYS A 1083 -21.90 -44.56 5.32
N GLY A 1084 -21.93 -43.48 6.09
CA GLY A 1084 -21.46 -42.16 5.71
C GLY A 1084 -21.53 -41.21 6.90
N MET A 1085 -20.86 -40.07 6.83
CA MET A 1085 -20.90 -39.03 7.87
C MET A 1085 -20.91 -37.64 7.26
N ALA A 1086 -21.26 -36.62 8.02
CA ALA A 1086 -21.07 -35.22 7.64
C ALA A 1086 -20.65 -34.41 8.87
N HIS A 1087 -19.46 -33.82 8.80
CA HIS A 1087 -19.02 -32.79 9.73
C HIS A 1087 -19.81 -31.51 9.40
N ILE A 1088 -20.45 -30.93 10.41
CA ILE A 1088 -21.35 -29.80 10.21
C ILE A 1088 -20.62 -28.52 10.60
N THR A 1089 -20.29 -27.70 9.59
CA THR A 1089 -19.54 -26.45 9.73
C THR A 1089 -20.23 -25.34 8.93
N GLY A 1090 -19.56 -24.74 7.95
CA GLY A 1090 -20.13 -23.75 7.04
C GLY A 1090 -20.98 -24.42 5.97
N GLY A 1091 -22.18 -23.90 5.73
CA GLY A 1091 -23.21 -24.58 4.94
C GLY A 1091 -24.13 -25.47 5.78
N GLY A 1092 -23.79 -25.69 7.05
CA GLY A 1092 -24.65 -26.30 8.07
C GLY A 1092 -25.21 -27.67 7.67
N LEU A 1093 -26.33 -28.05 8.28
CA LEU A 1093 -26.97 -29.34 8.01
C LEU A 1093 -27.46 -29.45 6.56
N LEU A 1094 -27.88 -28.33 5.95
CA LEU A 1094 -28.49 -28.32 4.62
C LEU A 1094 -27.49 -28.51 3.47
N GLU A 1095 -26.23 -28.04 3.60
CA GLU A 1095 -25.21 -28.19 2.54
C GLU A 1095 -24.09 -29.20 2.87
N ASN A 1096 -23.89 -29.58 4.14
CA ASN A 1096 -22.87 -30.56 4.50
C ASN A 1096 -23.37 -32.00 4.38
N LEU A 1097 -24.60 -32.30 4.84
CA LEU A 1097 -25.16 -33.66 4.76
C LEU A 1097 -25.30 -34.21 3.32
N PRO A 1098 -25.74 -33.44 2.31
CA PRO A 1098 -25.82 -33.90 0.91
C PRO A 1098 -24.52 -34.43 0.31
N ARG A 1099 -23.37 -34.00 0.82
CA ARG A 1099 -22.04 -34.44 0.34
C ARG A 1099 -21.84 -35.94 0.51
N SER A 1100 -22.54 -36.54 1.47
CA SER A 1100 -22.45 -37.96 1.83
C SER A 1100 -23.63 -38.81 1.34
N LEU A 1101 -24.52 -38.22 0.52
CA LEU A 1101 -25.65 -38.91 -0.09
C LEU A 1101 -25.33 -39.30 -1.55
N PRO A 1102 -25.71 -40.51 -2.03
CA PRO A 1102 -25.64 -40.88 -3.44
C PRO A 1102 -26.80 -40.26 -4.23
N ALA A 1103 -26.74 -40.31 -5.57
CA ALA A 1103 -27.83 -39.80 -6.40
C ALA A 1103 -29.11 -40.65 -6.19
N GLY A 1104 -30.27 -39.99 -6.13
CA GLY A 1104 -31.56 -40.66 -5.88
C GLY A 1104 -31.91 -40.86 -4.39
N VAL A 1105 -31.04 -40.42 -3.46
CA VAL A 1105 -31.31 -40.44 -2.02
C VAL A 1105 -31.27 -39.01 -1.46
N GLY A 1106 -32.31 -38.61 -0.74
CA GLY A 1106 -32.38 -37.39 0.08
C GLY A 1106 -32.44 -37.70 1.58
N ALA A 1107 -32.50 -36.67 2.41
CA ALA A 1107 -32.59 -36.77 3.87
C ALA A 1107 -33.85 -36.07 4.41
N GLN A 1108 -34.56 -36.71 5.35
CA GLN A 1108 -35.65 -36.09 6.09
C GLN A 1108 -35.29 -36.00 7.57
N ILE A 1109 -35.09 -34.78 8.05
CA ILE A 1109 -34.85 -34.45 9.45
C ILE A 1109 -36.20 -34.32 10.16
N THR A 1110 -36.43 -35.14 11.17
CA THR A 1110 -37.66 -35.21 11.96
C THR A 1110 -37.44 -34.98 13.46
N GLY A 1111 -36.19 -34.87 13.92
CA GLY A 1111 -35.82 -34.84 15.33
C GLY A 1111 -34.65 -33.90 15.65
N HIS A 1112 -34.61 -32.70 15.07
CA HIS A 1112 -33.61 -31.70 15.48
C HIS A 1112 -33.83 -31.29 16.95
N PRO A 1113 -32.78 -31.15 17.78
CA PRO A 1113 -32.91 -30.72 19.17
C PRO A 1113 -33.34 -29.25 19.29
N PRO A 1114 -33.81 -28.80 20.46
CA PRO A 1114 -33.93 -27.37 20.75
C PRO A 1114 -32.58 -26.65 20.58
N LEU A 1115 -32.59 -25.41 20.08
CA LEU A 1115 -31.36 -24.64 19.88
C LEU A 1115 -30.65 -24.39 21.21
N PRO A 1116 -29.33 -24.70 21.32
CA PRO A 1116 -28.54 -24.29 22.47
C PRO A 1116 -28.54 -22.76 22.67
N PRO A 1117 -28.33 -22.24 23.89
CA PRO A 1117 -28.55 -20.82 24.20
C PRO A 1117 -27.85 -19.83 23.29
N VAL A 1118 -26.60 -20.12 22.87
CA VAL A 1118 -25.87 -19.27 21.91
C VAL A 1118 -26.53 -19.22 20.54
N PHE A 1119 -27.08 -20.32 20.02
CA PHE A 1119 -27.78 -20.33 18.73
C PHE A 1119 -29.17 -19.73 18.82
N LYS A 1120 -29.84 -19.86 19.98
CA LYS A 1120 -31.07 -19.13 20.26
C LYS A 1120 -30.82 -17.62 20.25
N TRP A 1121 -29.80 -17.15 20.95
CA TRP A 1121 -29.40 -15.73 20.93
C TRP A 1121 -28.98 -15.28 19.52
N LEU A 1122 -28.20 -16.08 18.78
CA LEU A 1122 -27.83 -15.75 17.39
C LEU A 1122 -29.05 -15.64 16.48
N LYS A 1123 -30.06 -16.52 16.64
CA LYS A 1123 -31.32 -16.46 15.88
C LYS A 1123 -32.14 -15.22 16.25
N GLU A 1124 -32.29 -14.94 17.55
CA GLU A 1124 -33.01 -13.77 18.07
C GLU A 1124 -32.34 -12.45 17.63
N ALA A 1125 -31.01 -12.36 17.72
CA ALA A 1125 -30.23 -11.22 17.26
C ALA A 1125 -30.29 -11.10 15.73
N SER A 1126 -29.90 -12.12 14.97
CA SER A 1126 -29.83 -12.01 13.51
C SER A 1126 -31.19 -11.77 12.84
N GLY A 1127 -32.28 -12.32 13.38
CA GLY A 1127 -33.58 -12.37 12.72
C GLY A 1127 -33.68 -13.42 11.61
N LEU A 1128 -32.69 -14.32 11.49
CA LEU A 1128 -32.69 -15.40 10.50
C LEU A 1128 -33.81 -16.42 10.79
N ASP A 1129 -34.39 -16.96 9.71
CA ASP A 1129 -35.32 -18.08 9.80
C ASP A 1129 -34.61 -19.41 10.02
N ASP A 1130 -35.38 -20.46 10.31
CA ASP A 1130 -34.88 -21.79 10.60
C ASP A 1130 -34.01 -22.38 9.48
N THR A 1131 -34.34 -22.05 8.22
CA THR A 1131 -33.64 -22.57 7.05
C THR A 1131 -32.26 -21.95 6.94
N GLU A 1132 -32.17 -20.61 7.06
CA GLU A 1132 -30.89 -19.92 6.95
C GLU A 1132 -30.02 -20.13 8.20
N MET A 1133 -30.61 -20.33 9.39
CA MET A 1133 -29.88 -20.80 10.58
C MET A 1133 -29.25 -22.18 10.33
N LEU A 1134 -30.01 -23.17 9.83
CA LEU A 1134 -29.53 -24.53 9.53
C LEU A 1134 -28.57 -24.60 8.33
N ARG A 1135 -28.49 -23.54 7.54
CA ARG A 1135 -27.52 -23.34 6.46
C ARG A 1135 -26.25 -22.62 6.94
N THR A 1136 -26.37 -21.68 7.86
CA THR A 1136 -25.24 -20.84 8.29
C THR A 1136 -24.44 -21.48 9.41
N PHE A 1137 -25.12 -22.15 10.34
CA PHE A 1137 -24.53 -22.69 11.56
C PHE A 1137 -24.83 -24.18 11.74
N ASN A 1138 -24.00 -24.81 12.57
CA ASN A 1138 -24.21 -26.17 13.07
C ASN A 1138 -25.43 -26.33 14.00
N CYS A 1139 -25.99 -25.23 14.53
CA CYS A 1139 -27.24 -25.21 15.31
C CYS A 1139 -27.31 -26.20 16.51
N GLY A 1140 -26.15 -26.60 17.04
CA GLY A 1140 -26.04 -27.61 18.10
C GLY A 1140 -25.72 -29.03 17.63
N ILE A 1141 -25.79 -29.33 16.32
CA ILE A 1141 -25.39 -30.62 15.73
C ILE A 1141 -24.05 -30.44 15.01
N GLY A 1142 -22.96 -30.97 15.56
CA GLY A 1142 -21.63 -30.82 14.97
C GLY A 1142 -21.20 -31.94 14.03
N MET A 1143 -21.83 -33.12 14.11
CA MET A 1143 -21.53 -34.27 13.24
C MET A 1143 -22.81 -35.08 13.03
N VAL A 1144 -23.03 -35.59 11.83
CA VAL A 1144 -24.12 -36.52 11.49
C VAL A 1144 -23.53 -37.85 11.01
N LEU A 1145 -24.06 -38.97 11.48
CA LEU A 1145 -23.71 -40.32 11.05
C LEU A 1145 -24.90 -40.97 10.35
N ILE A 1146 -24.66 -41.55 9.17
CA ILE A 1146 -25.62 -42.38 8.43
C ILE A 1146 -25.35 -43.83 8.84
N VAL A 1147 -26.36 -44.49 9.42
CA VAL A 1147 -26.27 -45.89 9.87
C VAL A 1147 -27.45 -46.70 9.34
N GLU A 1148 -27.24 -48.00 9.12
CA GLU A 1148 -28.34 -48.89 8.81
C GLU A 1148 -29.30 -49.02 9.99
N LYS A 1149 -30.61 -49.05 9.73
CA LYS A 1149 -31.66 -49.14 10.77
C LYS A 1149 -31.44 -50.29 11.77
N ALA A 1150 -30.93 -51.43 11.32
CA ALA A 1150 -30.63 -52.59 12.18
C ALA A 1150 -29.43 -52.37 13.13
N ASN A 1151 -28.58 -51.37 12.87
CA ASN A 1151 -27.36 -51.08 13.63
C ASN A 1151 -27.48 -49.86 14.57
N VAL A 1152 -28.63 -49.18 14.61
CA VAL A 1152 -28.85 -47.95 15.40
C VAL A 1152 -28.52 -48.12 16.87
N ASP A 1153 -29.12 -49.09 17.56
CA ASP A 1153 -28.90 -49.32 19.00
C ASP A 1153 -27.41 -49.58 19.32
N LYS A 1154 -26.73 -50.31 18.42
CA LYS A 1154 -25.31 -50.61 18.54
C LYS A 1154 -24.45 -49.37 18.33
N ALA A 1155 -24.79 -48.52 17.34
CA ALA A 1155 -24.12 -47.26 17.09
C ALA A 1155 -24.26 -46.29 18.29
N VAL A 1156 -25.48 -46.09 18.78
CA VAL A 1156 -25.77 -45.23 19.95
C VAL A 1156 -25.02 -45.73 21.20
N SER A 1157 -25.02 -47.04 21.45
CA SER A 1157 -24.29 -47.64 22.59
C SER A 1157 -22.77 -47.42 22.50
N LEU A 1158 -22.19 -47.55 21.30
CA LEU A 1158 -20.76 -47.32 21.09
C LEU A 1158 -20.39 -45.85 21.24
N LEU A 1159 -21.18 -44.92 20.67
CA LEU A 1159 -20.97 -43.47 20.81
C LEU A 1159 -21.00 -43.05 22.28
N LYS A 1160 -22.00 -43.51 23.04
CA LYS A 1160 -22.12 -43.25 24.49
C LYS A 1160 -20.95 -43.84 25.29
N THR A 1161 -20.48 -45.03 24.94
CA THR A 1161 -19.31 -45.65 25.57
C THR A 1161 -18.01 -44.85 25.33
N HIS A 1162 -17.93 -44.10 24.22
CA HIS A 1162 -16.74 -43.33 23.83
C HIS A 1162 -16.87 -41.82 24.06
N GLY A 1163 -17.83 -41.38 24.89
CA GLY A 1163 -17.89 -40.02 25.44
C GLY A 1163 -19.02 -39.13 24.91
N GLU A 1164 -19.85 -39.60 23.98
CA GLU A 1164 -21.01 -38.84 23.54
C GLU A 1164 -22.15 -38.95 24.56
N ILE A 1165 -22.41 -37.87 25.31
CA ILE A 1165 -23.46 -37.84 26.34
C ILE A 1165 -24.85 -38.00 25.73
N GLU A 1166 -25.08 -37.31 24.62
CA GLU A 1166 -26.33 -37.30 23.87
C GLU A 1166 -26.07 -37.70 22.42
N VAL A 1167 -26.95 -38.55 21.88
CA VAL A 1167 -26.95 -38.98 20.48
C VAL A 1167 -28.39 -38.87 20.02
N ILE A 1168 -28.61 -38.07 18.98
CA ILE A 1168 -29.93 -37.60 18.59
C ILE A 1168 -30.39 -38.39 17.37
N ASP A 1169 -31.59 -38.96 17.41
CA ASP A 1169 -32.25 -39.47 16.22
C ASP A 1169 -32.76 -38.28 15.40
N LEU A 1170 -31.95 -37.84 14.43
CA LEU A 1170 -32.28 -36.69 13.60
C LEU A 1170 -33.34 -37.02 12.56
N GLY A 1171 -33.53 -38.29 12.21
CA GLY A 1171 -34.44 -38.72 11.15
C GLY A 1171 -33.83 -39.80 10.25
N HIS A 1172 -34.19 -39.79 8.96
CA HIS A 1172 -33.88 -40.89 8.06
C HIS A 1172 -33.69 -40.45 6.61
N LEU A 1173 -33.06 -41.30 5.81
CA LEU A 1173 -32.91 -41.11 4.37
C LEU A 1173 -34.15 -41.57 3.62
N VAL A 1174 -34.45 -40.88 2.53
CA VAL A 1174 -35.64 -41.08 1.67
C VAL A 1174 -35.22 -41.12 0.19
N GLU A 1175 -36.08 -41.61 -0.70
CA GLU A 1175 -35.86 -41.45 -2.15
C GLU A 1175 -35.99 -39.96 -2.51
N GLY A 1176 -35.01 -39.38 -3.22
CA GLY A 1176 -34.98 -37.93 -3.47
C GLY A 1176 -33.72 -37.38 -4.13
N ALA A 1177 -33.68 -36.07 -4.37
CA ALA A 1177 -32.66 -35.41 -5.20
C ALA A 1177 -31.40 -34.92 -4.42
N LYS A 1178 -30.90 -35.69 -3.44
CA LYS A 1178 -29.86 -35.25 -2.47
C LYS A 1178 -30.22 -34.03 -1.60
N GLU A 1179 -31.49 -33.68 -1.51
CA GLU A 1179 -31.97 -32.57 -0.69
C GLU A 1179 -32.16 -32.97 0.77
N VAL A 1180 -32.04 -32.00 1.69
CA VAL A 1180 -32.36 -32.17 3.12
C VAL A 1180 -33.66 -31.43 3.41
N ALA A 1181 -34.71 -32.16 3.75
CA ALA A 1181 -35.99 -31.61 4.21
C ALA A 1181 -36.06 -31.64 5.74
N VAL A 1182 -36.51 -30.55 6.37
CA VAL A 1182 -36.60 -30.45 7.84
C VAL A 1182 -38.06 -30.25 8.24
N ASN A 1183 -38.60 -31.19 9.02
CA ASN A 1183 -39.98 -31.17 9.49
C ASN A 1183 -40.06 -30.54 10.88
N GLY A 1184 -40.42 -29.25 10.97
CA GLY A 1184 -40.63 -28.54 12.22
C GLY A 1184 -39.98 -27.15 12.24
N HIS A 1185 -40.10 -26.45 13.36
CA HIS A 1185 -39.43 -25.18 13.62
C HIS A 1185 -38.26 -25.36 14.58
N LEU A 1186 -37.23 -24.52 14.48
CA LEU A 1186 -36.16 -24.45 15.49
C LEU A 1186 -36.61 -23.56 16.66
N GLY A 1187 -37.52 -24.08 17.49
CA GLY A 1187 -38.09 -23.38 18.65
C GLY A 1187 -39.04 -24.24 19.45
#